data_AF-A0A3C1J8W1-F1
#
_entry.id   AF-A0A3C1J8W1-F1
#
_cell.length_a   1.000
_cell.length_b   1.000
_cell.length_c   1.000
_cell.angle_alpha   90.00
_cell.angle_beta   90.00
_cell.angle_gamma   90.00
#
_symmetry.space_group_name_H-M   'P 1'
#
loop_
_entity.id
_entity.type
_entity.pdbx_description
1 polymer ?
#
loop_
_entity_poly.entity_id
_entity_poly.type
_entity_poly.pdbx_seq_one_letter_code
_entity_poly.pdbx_strand_id
1 'polypeptide(L)'
;MKRAIFSAILFAAVSAASAYEKIEFKGLLQNPAIQKPSAVAVSDGKVYVADSRLNAVFVFDAEGKPGKKIEGGLKAPEAVTLGGGKLYVADTGNSRVVVFDEEGRLLWAFGSDGAEPGQLKSPKGIAFGPDGRLYVSNTGNSRVDVFNADGIYLYGFPVAKADGITKLRPAKISLNRSGDIVVSDPEKGALQRYDRAGKLLKEYGLPNNGAAFDKYGFLYVINSATGKVTELSEAGEKVATFGTKGKGKSEFRNLRDIAISREGTLYLCDEENKKVAVINVVTSYAGPRLPEAAILDRFTVKGPTAKFPHKADVFAVTPEGKVVAWLPEARELALLDGGTKKTLVKEGKLQGQVRSPRGLLVSPKGLVYAADTGNDRVQIFNADGTYDNMFGESGSGEGQFRAPSAVAVNAAGNIYVADTKNKMVKAFSADGMFLFTMGPQLGGLSLAAPVSVVSDENKNVYILDSVLKKVIVTDAMGKFLRVWADSGSLKDPASLSYDGKGFFYILDRGTYNVKIFDADGKFTASFFAKGRGERELWAPQYMAFSDDRIYVSDLEASRVVAFDVSYLPEEPTGLAAETGDKTVNLSWQAKTNAWTKGFKVFRASGSGDMEEAGSAAGMAYEDSALKPDTTYYYYAAALSVSGMQGGLSKPVEVYFKGPEAPAPAAVPEPEAAAERKNVAPMEIIPSALNFLFSANYKYYMKKPVGRVTVQNNTQSDFSNVKLSFFFKDFMDFPSDTVVPEVKAGSKVDVDLVATLNNRILNITEDTPIQCQMTLTYYQDGAEKTFTLNQPVKVLSKNAIVWDNAARLANFITVKDPTITAFRTHALLEKKNAEADSALLDENLLTGLMGWEALGELGVTYLADPVSPYAVLKSTKELVLDTVQFPRNTLKLKSGDCDDLTALFASVYEASGLHVALLDFPSHIALMFDTGATDASQVGVPEEYLIKHNNTWWVGVETTMVGKSFYDSVVHAADLYRKMEKEVRVIDVRAAWAEFEPVTLPEAEADKYASPGLTARVKEAVAALMDARYAHLKKYYGNILQDSPEDVEARISLGILHAEHKAYAEAARSFEQALEKEPFNAGALNNLGNLRYNDGKYDEAKEYYFKASKADPFDGNIWLNMARVSVKLGRKDDAKTFADRAAKIDPALKSLGDKLAK
;
A
#
# COMPACT_ATOMS: atom_id res chain seq x y z
N MET A 1 -64.94 -15.17 -23.96
CA MET A 1 -65.45 -13.77 -23.93
C MET A 1 -64.42 -12.91 -23.19
N LYS A 2 -64.19 -11.70 -23.69
CA LYS A 2 -63.27 -10.62 -23.25
C LYS A 2 -61.76 -10.78 -23.57
N ARG A 3 -61.46 -10.21 -24.75
CA ARG A 3 -60.19 -9.72 -25.30
C ARG A 3 -59.67 -8.49 -24.54
N ALA A 4 -58.36 -8.22 -24.61
CA ALA A 4 -57.81 -6.95 -25.12
C ALA A 4 -56.31 -7.10 -25.45
N ILE A 5 -55.85 -6.24 -26.34
CA ILE A 5 -54.61 -6.22 -27.14
C ILE A 5 -53.65 -5.18 -26.53
N PHE A 6 -52.32 -5.36 -26.58
CA PHE A 6 -51.33 -4.39 -27.16
C PHE A 6 -49.85 -4.66 -26.80
N SER A 7 -49.04 -4.62 -27.87
CA SER A 7 -47.66 -4.15 -28.05
C SER A 7 -46.44 -4.77 -27.34
N ALA A 8 -45.65 -5.43 -28.19
CA ALA A 8 -44.23 -5.22 -28.44
C ALA A 8 -43.44 -4.36 -27.42
N ILE A 9 -42.64 -5.05 -26.61
CA ILE A 9 -41.35 -4.52 -26.14
C ILE A 9 -40.28 -5.42 -26.73
N LEU A 10 -39.52 -4.82 -27.64
CA LEU A 10 -38.27 -5.32 -28.16
C LEU A 10 -37.29 -5.41 -26.98
N PHE A 11 -37.19 -6.56 -26.33
CA PHE A 11 -36.01 -6.85 -25.53
C PHE A 11 -34.89 -7.07 -26.52
N ALA A 12 -34.02 -6.07 -26.67
CA ALA A 12 -32.64 -6.32 -27.06
C ALA A 12 -32.09 -7.31 -26.02
N ALA A 13 -32.16 -8.60 -26.35
CA ALA A 13 -31.31 -9.58 -25.74
C ALA A 13 -29.89 -9.11 -26.06
N VAL A 14 -29.26 -8.45 -25.10
CA VAL A 14 -27.81 -8.51 -25.00
C VAL A 14 -27.53 -10.01 -24.97
N SER A 15 -27.03 -10.53 -26.08
CA SER A 15 -26.45 -11.86 -26.11
C SER A 15 -25.36 -11.85 -25.06
N ALA A 16 -25.65 -12.37 -23.86
CA ALA A 16 -24.61 -12.81 -22.96
C ALA A 16 -23.87 -13.89 -23.76
N ALA A 17 -22.76 -13.50 -24.38
CA ALA A 17 -21.90 -14.43 -25.07
C ALA A 17 -21.49 -15.46 -24.03
N SER A 18 -21.96 -16.70 -24.19
CA SER A 18 -21.42 -17.82 -23.44
C SER A 18 -19.91 -17.80 -23.65
N ALA A 19 -19.11 -17.83 -22.59
CA ALA A 19 -17.66 -17.80 -22.72
C ALA A 19 -17.17 -19.05 -23.46
N TYR A 20 -17.93 -20.13 -23.45
CA TYR A 20 -17.68 -21.32 -24.25
C TYR A 20 -18.76 -21.58 -25.29
N GLU A 21 -18.35 -22.06 -26.46
CA GLU A 21 -19.24 -22.43 -27.56
C GLU A 21 -19.59 -23.93 -27.52
N LYS A 22 -18.68 -24.76 -26.98
CA LYS A 22 -18.84 -26.21 -26.98
C LYS A 22 -18.22 -26.85 -25.74
N ILE A 23 -18.92 -27.82 -25.17
CA ILE A 23 -18.42 -28.68 -24.09
C ILE A 23 -18.10 -30.06 -24.68
N GLU A 24 -16.84 -30.48 -24.56
CA GLU A 24 -16.37 -31.80 -25.00
C GLU A 24 -15.98 -32.66 -23.80
N PHE A 25 -16.71 -33.75 -23.59
CA PHE A 25 -16.34 -34.75 -22.61
C PHE A 25 -15.29 -35.71 -23.20
N LYS A 26 -14.02 -35.37 -22.98
CA LYS A 26 -12.86 -36.07 -23.55
C LYS A 26 -12.60 -37.45 -22.94
N GLY A 27 -12.93 -37.64 -21.65
CA GLY A 27 -12.70 -38.92 -20.98
C GLY A 27 -13.33 -39.03 -19.59
N LEU A 28 -13.40 -40.26 -19.09
CA LEU A 28 -13.74 -40.59 -17.71
C LEU A 28 -12.51 -41.25 -17.07
N LEU A 29 -11.95 -40.60 -16.05
CA LEU A 29 -11.00 -41.23 -15.14
C LEU A 29 -11.80 -42.12 -14.18
N GLN A 30 -12.20 -43.28 -14.68
CA GLN A 30 -12.84 -44.35 -13.89
C GLN A 30 -11.83 -45.48 -13.74
N ASN A 31 -11.13 -45.47 -12.61
CA ASN A 31 -10.18 -46.51 -12.26
C ASN A 31 -10.68 -47.27 -11.03
N PRO A 32 -10.65 -48.62 -11.00
CA PRO A 32 -11.03 -49.41 -9.82
C PRO A 32 -10.27 -49.05 -8.53
N ALA A 33 -9.08 -48.45 -8.66
CA ALA A 33 -8.30 -47.94 -7.54
C ALA A 33 -8.96 -46.75 -6.82
N ILE A 34 -9.84 -46.01 -7.50
CA ILE A 34 -10.59 -44.89 -6.92
C ILE A 34 -11.81 -45.43 -6.18
N GLN A 35 -11.91 -45.15 -4.88
CA GLN A 35 -13.00 -45.64 -4.01
C GLN A 35 -13.84 -44.52 -3.41
N LYS A 36 -13.20 -43.43 -2.96
CA LYS A 36 -13.86 -42.25 -2.40
C LYS A 36 -13.02 -40.98 -2.70
N PRO A 37 -13.01 -40.56 -3.97
CA PRO A 37 -12.19 -39.43 -4.40
C PRO A 37 -12.73 -38.14 -3.77
N SER A 38 -11.86 -37.39 -3.11
CA SER A 38 -12.20 -36.22 -2.28
C SER A 38 -11.62 -34.90 -2.83
N ALA A 39 -10.52 -34.98 -3.59
CA ALA A 39 -9.87 -33.83 -4.20
C ALA A 39 -9.15 -34.22 -5.49
N VAL A 40 -8.94 -33.22 -6.34
CA VAL A 40 -8.20 -33.36 -7.60
C VAL A 40 -7.27 -32.16 -7.82
N ALA A 41 -6.08 -32.42 -8.35
CA ALA A 41 -5.16 -31.40 -8.87
C ALA A 41 -4.55 -31.88 -10.19
N VAL A 42 -4.07 -30.94 -11.00
CA VAL A 42 -3.49 -31.22 -12.33
C VAL A 42 -2.22 -30.40 -12.53
N SER A 43 -1.16 -31.04 -13.03
CA SER A 43 0.07 -30.37 -13.49
C SER A 43 0.73 -31.21 -14.57
N ASP A 44 1.23 -30.58 -15.64
CA ASP A 44 2.06 -31.21 -16.68
C ASP A 44 1.49 -32.52 -17.25
N GLY A 45 0.18 -32.51 -17.53
CA GLY A 45 -0.52 -33.70 -18.06
C GLY A 45 -0.72 -34.83 -17.05
N LYS A 46 -0.36 -34.65 -15.77
CA LYS A 46 -0.66 -35.59 -14.68
C LYS A 46 -1.86 -35.13 -13.86
N VAL A 47 -2.69 -36.08 -13.44
CA VAL A 47 -3.86 -35.85 -12.59
C VAL A 47 -3.66 -36.53 -11.25
N TYR A 48 -3.70 -35.75 -10.17
CA TYR A 48 -3.53 -36.20 -8.80
C TYR A 48 -4.89 -36.26 -8.12
N VAL A 49 -5.27 -37.43 -7.62
CA VAL A 49 -6.59 -37.67 -7.01
C VAL A 49 -6.40 -38.13 -5.58
N ALA A 50 -6.81 -37.32 -4.61
CA ALA A 50 -6.85 -37.74 -3.21
C ALA A 50 -8.04 -38.67 -2.98
N ASP A 51 -7.82 -39.78 -2.29
CA ASP A 51 -8.86 -40.72 -1.88
C ASP A 51 -8.94 -40.79 -0.36
N SER A 52 -10.04 -40.28 0.17
CA SER A 52 -10.27 -40.16 1.62
C SER A 52 -10.52 -41.50 2.31
N ARG A 53 -10.91 -42.55 1.57
CA ARG A 53 -11.13 -43.89 2.12
C ARG A 53 -9.86 -44.72 2.13
N LEU A 54 -9.06 -44.58 1.08
CA LEU A 54 -7.81 -45.32 0.91
C LEU A 54 -6.60 -44.60 1.54
N ASN A 55 -6.78 -43.38 2.05
CA ASN A 55 -5.73 -42.60 2.71
C ASN A 55 -4.50 -42.41 1.83
N ALA A 56 -4.71 -42.10 0.55
CA ALA A 56 -3.66 -42.01 -0.45
C ALA A 56 -3.98 -40.96 -1.52
N VAL A 57 -2.96 -40.56 -2.27
CA VAL A 57 -3.11 -39.80 -3.52
C VAL A 57 -2.71 -40.69 -4.68
N PHE A 58 -3.58 -40.81 -5.69
CA PHE A 58 -3.30 -41.54 -6.92
C PHE A 58 -2.92 -40.58 -8.05
N VAL A 59 -1.87 -40.92 -8.79
CA VAL A 59 -1.37 -40.14 -9.93
C VAL A 59 -1.73 -40.89 -11.20
N PHE A 60 -2.41 -40.20 -12.11
CA PHE A 60 -2.77 -40.68 -13.45
C PHE A 60 -2.10 -39.81 -14.51
N ASP A 61 -1.90 -40.35 -15.72
CA ASP A 61 -1.55 -39.55 -16.89
C ASP A 61 -2.80 -38.86 -17.50
N ALA A 62 -2.61 -38.11 -18.59
CA ALA A 62 -3.64 -37.30 -19.24
C ALA A 62 -4.76 -38.18 -19.85
N GLU A 63 -4.42 -39.41 -20.23
CA GLU A 63 -5.33 -40.42 -20.77
C GLU A 63 -6.02 -41.24 -19.67
N GLY A 64 -5.58 -41.08 -18.43
CA GLY A 64 -6.17 -41.65 -17.23
C GLY A 64 -5.65 -43.02 -16.82
N LYS A 65 -4.51 -43.42 -17.38
CA LYS A 65 -3.79 -44.62 -16.96
C LYS A 65 -3.16 -44.39 -15.58
N PRO A 66 -3.27 -45.37 -14.66
CA PRO A 66 -2.68 -45.23 -13.33
C PRO A 66 -1.15 -45.26 -13.43
N GLY A 67 -0.50 -44.30 -12.79
CA GLY A 67 0.93 -44.23 -12.62
C GLY A 67 1.36 -44.67 -11.22
N LYS A 68 1.15 -43.80 -10.22
CA LYS A 68 1.71 -43.97 -8.86
C LYS A 68 0.63 -43.85 -7.78
N LYS A 69 0.78 -44.62 -6.70
CA LYS A 69 0.06 -44.43 -5.44
C LYS A 69 1.02 -43.79 -4.43
N ILE A 70 0.65 -42.64 -3.91
CA ILE A 70 1.41 -41.89 -2.90
C ILE A 70 0.75 -42.14 -1.55
N GLU A 71 1.50 -42.79 -0.69
CA GLU A 71 1.15 -43.05 0.70
C GLU A 71 2.13 -42.27 1.58
N GLY A 72 1.66 -41.78 2.72
CA GLY A 72 2.48 -40.94 3.59
C GLY A 72 1.95 -40.85 5.01
N GLY A 73 1.29 -41.92 5.49
CA GLY A 73 0.56 -41.89 6.76
C GLY A 73 -0.59 -40.86 6.76
N LEU A 74 -1.16 -40.59 5.59
CA LEU A 74 -2.32 -39.73 5.43
C LEU A 74 -3.54 -40.37 6.12
N LYS A 75 -4.51 -39.54 6.48
CA LYS A 75 -5.77 -39.93 7.09
C LYS A 75 -6.86 -38.99 6.60
N ALA A 76 -7.79 -39.54 5.81
CA ALA A 76 -8.86 -38.80 5.16
C ALA A 76 -8.37 -37.52 4.45
N PRO A 77 -7.44 -37.62 3.47
CA PRO A 77 -6.99 -36.44 2.74
C PRO A 77 -8.15 -35.80 1.97
N GLU A 78 -8.39 -34.50 2.15
CA GLU A 78 -9.52 -33.78 1.53
C GLU A 78 -9.10 -32.69 0.53
N ALA A 79 -7.80 -32.41 0.38
CA ALA A 79 -7.31 -31.46 -0.61
C ALA A 79 -5.89 -31.81 -1.08
N VAL A 80 -5.58 -31.47 -2.33
CA VAL A 80 -4.27 -31.67 -2.94
C VAL A 80 -3.96 -30.51 -3.88
N THR A 81 -2.72 -30.03 -3.91
CA THR A 81 -2.25 -29.00 -4.85
C THR A 81 -0.76 -29.19 -5.17
N LEU A 82 -0.30 -28.58 -6.26
CA LEU A 82 1.11 -28.59 -6.67
C LEU A 82 1.64 -27.17 -6.77
N GLY A 83 2.92 -26.99 -6.42
CA GLY A 83 3.60 -25.72 -6.56
C GLY A 83 5.05 -25.77 -6.07
N GLY A 84 5.92 -24.95 -6.65
CA GLY A 84 7.34 -24.91 -6.28
C GLY A 84 8.07 -26.26 -6.37
N GLY A 85 7.65 -27.14 -7.30
CA GLY A 85 8.20 -28.49 -7.47
C GLY A 85 7.82 -29.48 -6.36
N LYS A 86 6.74 -29.21 -5.61
CA LYS A 86 6.25 -30.04 -4.50
C LYS A 86 4.76 -30.34 -4.64
N LEU A 87 4.34 -31.46 -4.05
CA LEU A 87 2.95 -31.86 -3.89
C LEU A 87 2.53 -31.63 -2.43
N TYR A 88 1.48 -30.85 -2.21
CA TYR A 88 0.94 -30.56 -0.88
C TYR A 88 -0.42 -31.24 -0.71
N VAL A 89 -0.60 -31.94 0.40
CA VAL A 89 -1.83 -32.68 0.70
C VAL A 89 -2.37 -32.25 2.06
N ALA A 90 -3.63 -31.81 2.11
CA ALA A 90 -4.32 -31.56 3.37
C ALA A 90 -4.71 -32.90 4.00
N ASP A 91 -3.95 -33.28 5.03
CA ASP A 91 -4.13 -34.51 5.80
C ASP A 91 -5.16 -34.26 6.92
N THR A 92 -6.42 -34.11 6.50
CA THR A 92 -7.52 -33.55 7.30
C THR A 92 -7.74 -34.29 8.61
N GLY A 93 -7.66 -35.63 8.59
CA GLY A 93 -7.86 -36.46 9.77
C GLY A 93 -6.73 -36.37 10.81
N ASN A 94 -5.60 -35.79 10.44
CA ASN A 94 -4.45 -35.53 11.32
C ASN A 94 -4.21 -34.03 11.55
N SER A 95 -5.11 -33.13 11.10
CA SER A 95 -5.02 -31.67 11.29
C SER A 95 -3.68 -31.07 10.83
N ARG A 96 -3.17 -31.48 9.67
CA ARG A 96 -1.88 -31.02 9.13
C ARG A 96 -1.84 -30.98 7.60
N VAL A 97 -0.79 -30.40 7.05
CA VAL A 97 -0.42 -30.51 5.63
C VAL A 97 0.82 -31.38 5.50
N VAL A 98 0.80 -32.30 4.55
CA VAL A 98 1.93 -33.20 4.25
C VAL A 98 2.48 -32.84 2.88
N VAL A 99 3.81 -32.74 2.80
CA VAL A 99 4.55 -32.30 1.60
C VAL A 99 5.33 -33.47 1.04
N PHE A 100 5.19 -33.68 -0.27
CA PHE A 100 5.94 -34.67 -1.03
C PHE A 100 6.71 -33.99 -2.15
N ASP A 101 7.76 -34.64 -2.65
CA ASP A 101 8.39 -34.26 -3.93
C ASP A 101 7.55 -34.73 -5.12
N GLU A 102 8.01 -34.41 -6.33
CA GLU A 102 7.35 -34.82 -7.58
C GLU A 102 7.34 -36.33 -7.79
N GLU A 103 8.30 -37.04 -7.18
CA GLU A 103 8.29 -38.49 -7.14
C GLU A 103 7.28 -39.02 -6.12
N GLY A 104 6.71 -38.23 -5.23
CA GLY A 104 5.78 -38.67 -4.20
C GLY A 104 6.46 -39.28 -2.96
N ARG A 105 7.74 -38.97 -2.72
CA ARG A 105 8.43 -39.28 -1.45
C ARG A 105 8.06 -38.22 -0.43
N LEU A 106 7.81 -38.64 0.80
CA LEU A 106 7.50 -37.75 1.91
C LEU A 106 8.71 -36.86 2.21
N LEU A 107 8.52 -35.54 2.20
CA LEU A 107 9.54 -34.57 2.56
C LEU A 107 9.38 -34.15 4.03
N TRP A 108 8.22 -33.58 4.39
CA TRP A 108 7.88 -33.18 5.76
C TRP A 108 6.38 -32.96 5.91
N ALA A 109 5.94 -32.61 7.12
CA ALA A 109 4.59 -32.14 7.41
C ALA A 109 4.65 -30.92 8.32
N PHE A 110 3.63 -30.06 8.24
CA PHE A 110 3.49 -28.87 9.07
C PHE A 110 2.03 -28.58 9.40
N GLY A 111 1.82 -27.73 10.41
CA GLY A 111 0.54 -27.58 11.07
C GLY A 111 0.34 -28.66 12.13
N SER A 112 -0.21 -28.24 13.26
CA SER A 112 -0.61 -29.11 14.36
C SER A 112 -2.08 -28.87 14.72
N ASP A 113 -2.73 -29.84 15.34
CA ASP A 113 -4.08 -29.65 15.86
C ASP A 113 -4.12 -28.51 16.89
N GLY A 114 -5.05 -27.57 16.73
CA GLY A 114 -5.20 -26.43 17.63
C GLY A 114 -5.87 -25.23 16.97
N ALA A 115 -5.84 -24.08 17.66
CA ALA A 115 -6.51 -22.85 17.25
C ALA A 115 -5.59 -21.63 17.18
N GLU A 116 -4.33 -21.74 17.61
CA GLU A 116 -3.35 -20.67 17.50
C GLU A 116 -2.96 -20.44 16.03
N PRO A 117 -2.40 -19.27 15.65
CA PRO A 117 -1.84 -19.04 14.32
C PRO A 117 -0.94 -20.22 13.87
N GLY A 118 -1.08 -20.65 12.61
CA GLY A 118 -0.35 -21.79 12.05
C GLY A 118 -0.85 -23.18 12.46
N GLN A 119 -1.61 -23.30 13.56
CA GLN A 119 -2.26 -24.56 13.95
C GLN A 119 -3.52 -24.77 13.10
N LEU A 120 -3.72 -25.99 12.61
CA LEU A 120 -4.81 -26.34 11.72
C LEU A 120 -5.84 -27.19 12.45
N LYS A 121 -7.11 -27.06 12.07
CA LYS A 121 -8.18 -27.93 12.55
C LYS A 121 -9.04 -28.37 11.38
N SER A 122 -8.92 -29.66 11.06
CA SER A 122 -9.63 -30.27 9.93
C SER A 122 -9.46 -29.49 8.61
N PRO A 123 -8.24 -29.26 8.10
CA PRO A 123 -8.05 -28.51 6.87
C PRO A 123 -8.64 -29.25 5.66
N LYS A 124 -9.47 -28.59 4.83
CA LYS A 124 -10.21 -29.24 3.72
C LYS A 124 -9.91 -28.69 2.33
N GLY A 125 -9.08 -27.65 2.25
CA GLY A 125 -8.80 -26.91 1.03
C GLY A 125 -7.38 -26.38 1.09
N ILE A 126 -6.69 -26.48 -0.03
CA ILE A 126 -5.30 -26.08 -0.17
C ILE A 126 -5.08 -25.57 -1.59
N ALA A 127 -4.40 -24.44 -1.72
CA ALA A 127 -4.06 -23.89 -3.02
C ALA A 127 -2.70 -23.21 -2.97
N PHE A 128 -1.86 -23.50 -3.96
CA PHE A 128 -0.59 -22.83 -4.15
C PHE A 128 -0.79 -21.62 -5.07
N GLY A 129 -0.46 -20.44 -4.57
CA GLY A 129 -0.66 -19.17 -5.26
C GLY A 129 0.46 -18.84 -6.24
N PRO A 130 0.19 -17.96 -7.22
CA PRO A 130 1.20 -17.45 -8.15
C PRO A 130 2.30 -16.64 -7.45
N ASP A 131 2.08 -16.21 -6.21
CA ASP A 131 3.06 -15.51 -5.37
C ASP A 131 3.97 -16.45 -4.55
N GLY A 132 3.93 -17.75 -4.83
CA GLY A 132 4.77 -18.75 -4.16
C GLY A 132 4.30 -19.11 -2.75
N ARG A 133 3.07 -18.73 -2.37
CA ARG A 133 2.48 -19.00 -1.06
C ARG A 133 1.48 -20.14 -1.13
N LEU A 134 1.22 -20.72 0.03
CA LEU A 134 0.25 -21.78 0.22
C LEU A 134 -0.90 -21.30 1.11
N TYR A 135 -2.11 -21.38 0.59
CA TYR A 135 -3.33 -20.98 1.26
C TYR A 135 -4.08 -22.22 1.72
N VAL A 136 -4.31 -22.35 3.02
CA VAL A 136 -4.89 -23.54 3.64
C VAL A 136 -6.19 -23.15 4.34
N SER A 137 -7.30 -23.80 4.00
CA SER A 137 -8.54 -23.61 4.74
C SER A 137 -8.39 -24.23 6.11
N ASN A 138 -8.52 -23.41 7.14
CA ASN A 138 -8.54 -23.88 8.52
C ASN A 138 -10.01 -24.02 8.93
N THR A 139 -10.68 -25.04 8.35
CA THR A 139 -12.14 -25.20 8.38
C THR A 139 -12.70 -25.17 9.80
N GLY A 140 -12.05 -25.86 10.74
CA GLY A 140 -12.49 -25.93 12.13
C GLY A 140 -12.30 -24.63 12.93
N ASN A 141 -11.46 -23.72 12.44
CA ASN A 141 -11.15 -22.43 13.07
C ASN A 141 -11.69 -21.22 12.29
N SER A 142 -12.50 -21.44 11.25
CA SER A 142 -13.15 -20.37 10.46
C SER A 142 -12.19 -19.33 9.90
N ARG A 143 -11.04 -19.76 9.38
CA ARG A 143 -10.05 -18.87 8.77
C ARG A 143 -9.29 -19.52 7.62
N VAL A 144 -8.56 -18.72 6.86
CA VAL A 144 -7.52 -19.20 5.94
C VAL A 144 -6.17 -18.89 6.55
N ASP A 145 -5.31 -19.89 6.66
CA ASP A 145 -3.92 -19.73 7.09
C ASP A 145 -3.00 -19.75 5.86
N VAL A 146 -2.05 -18.82 5.83
CA VAL A 146 -1.12 -18.61 4.71
C VAL A 146 0.29 -18.97 5.15
N PHE A 147 0.91 -19.85 4.39
CA PHE A 147 2.26 -20.35 4.61
C PHE A 147 3.12 -20.05 3.38
N ASN A 148 4.44 -20.04 3.55
CA ASN A 148 5.33 -20.10 2.39
C ASN A 148 5.46 -21.54 1.85
N ALA A 149 6.19 -21.71 0.75
CA ALA A 149 6.42 -23.02 0.11
C ALA A 149 7.14 -24.06 0.99
N ASP A 150 7.75 -23.65 2.11
CA ASP A 150 8.38 -24.56 3.08
C ASP A 150 7.43 -24.95 4.23
N GLY A 151 6.27 -24.32 4.34
CA GLY A 151 5.31 -24.58 5.42
C GLY A 151 5.55 -23.73 6.67
N ILE A 152 6.32 -22.64 6.55
CA ILE A 152 6.45 -21.64 7.62
C ILE A 152 5.26 -20.69 7.54
N TYR A 153 4.58 -20.51 8.68
CA TYR A 153 3.42 -19.62 8.79
C TYR A 153 3.82 -18.16 8.55
N LEU A 154 3.00 -17.44 7.78
CA LEU A 154 3.19 -16.01 7.49
C LEU A 154 2.12 -15.17 8.19
N TYR A 155 0.85 -15.47 7.91
CA TYR A 155 -0.34 -14.80 8.47
C TYR A 155 -1.59 -15.64 8.22
N GLY A 156 -2.74 -15.18 8.71
CA GLY A 156 -4.03 -15.78 8.43
C GLY A 156 -5.13 -14.76 8.61
N PHE A 157 -6.27 -14.99 7.95
CA PHE A 157 -7.40 -14.07 7.97
C PHE A 157 -8.71 -14.82 8.22
N PRO A 158 -9.62 -14.25 9.02
CA PRO A 158 -10.90 -14.88 9.32
C PRO A 158 -11.77 -14.95 8.07
N VAL A 159 -12.57 -16.01 7.96
CA VAL A 159 -13.60 -16.14 6.91
C VAL A 159 -14.95 -15.99 7.60
N ALA A 160 -15.60 -14.87 7.33
CA ALA A 160 -16.91 -14.52 7.84
C ALA A 160 -17.74 -13.86 6.74
N LYS A 161 -19.06 -13.83 6.90
CA LYS A 161 -19.91 -13.04 6.00
C LYS A 161 -19.57 -11.54 6.09
N ALA A 162 -20.06 -10.78 5.11
CA ALA A 162 -19.91 -9.32 5.08
C ALA A 162 -20.48 -8.60 6.33
N ASP A 163 -21.28 -9.28 7.15
CA ASP A 163 -21.74 -8.76 8.45
C ASP A 163 -20.64 -8.71 9.53
N GLY A 164 -19.47 -9.32 9.29
CA GLY A 164 -18.35 -9.39 10.23
C GLY A 164 -18.57 -10.30 11.45
N ILE A 165 -19.76 -10.89 11.60
CA ILE A 165 -20.19 -11.64 12.78
C ILE A 165 -20.36 -13.13 12.45
N THR A 166 -20.96 -13.43 11.29
CA THR A 166 -21.29 -14.80 10.90
C THR A 166 -20.04 -15.52 10.41
N LYS A 167 -19.41 -16.29 11.30
CA LYS A 167 -18.29 -17.17 10.96
C LYS A 167 -18.72 -18.20 9.90
N LEU A 168 -17.89 -18.33 8.87
CA LEU A 168 -18.04 -19.33 7.83
C LEU A 168 -17.11 -20.52 8.10
N ARG A 169 -17.36 -21.62 7.39
CA ARG A 169 -16.57 -22.86 7.41
C ARG A 169 -15.87 -23.02 6.07
N PRO A 170 -14.68 -22.42 5.90
CA PRO A 170 -13.97 -22.47 4.63
C PRO A 170 -13.62 -23.92 4.29
N ALA A 171 -14.12 -24.42 3.15
CA ALA A 171 -13.96 -25.79 2.71
C ALA A 171 -12.89 -25.89 1.63
N LYS A 172 -13.17 -25.43 0.39
CA LYS A 172 -12.25 -25.43 -0.74
C LYS A 172 -11.72 -24.04 -1.01
N ILE A 173 -10.49 -23.98 -1.54
CA ILE A 173 -9.80 -22.74 -1.89
C ILE A 173 -9.25 -22.90 -3.31
N SER A 174 -9.37 -21.86 -4.12
CA SER A 174 -8.67 -21.72 -5.40
C SER A 174 -8.19 -20.28 -5.59
N LEU A 175 -7.19 -20.09 -6.44
CA LEU A 175 -6.67 -18.78 -6.78
C LEU A 175 -6.69 -18.55 -8.29
N ASN A 176 -6.88 -17.30 -8.71
CA ASN A 176 -6.65 -16.89 -10.09
C ASN A 176 -5.19 -16.45 -10.32
N ARG A 177 -4.84 -16.14 -11.58
CA ARG A 177 -3.49 -15.71 -11.96
C ARG A 177 -3.07 -14.36 -11.35
N SER A 178 -4.03 -13.48 -11.08
CA SER A 178 -3.83 -12.20 -10.38
C SER A 178 -3.68 -12.35 -8.87
N GLY A 179 -3.92 -13.56 -8.34
CA GLY A 179 -3.79 -13.89 -6.92
C GLY A 179 -5.07 -13.80 -6.10
N ASP A 180 -6.22 -13.49 -6.69
CA ASP A 180 -7.47 -13.45 -5.93
C ASP A 180 -7.85 -14.85 -5.47
N ILE A 181 -8.29 -14.94 -4.22
CA ILE A 181 -8.58 -16.17 -3.53
C ILE A 181 -10.08 -16.37 -3.52
N VAL A 182 -10.58 -17.50 -4.00
CA VAL A 182 -11.97 -17.91 -3.80
C VAL A 182 -12.04 -18.99 -2.75
N VAL A 183 -12.90 -18.77 -1.74
CA VAL A 183 -13.12 -19.66 -0.60
C VAL A 183 -14.58 -20.08 -0.59
N SER A 184 -14.82 -21.39 -0.57
CA SER A 184 -16.18 -21.96 -0.46
C SER A 184 -16.59 -22.22 0.98
N ASP A 185 -17.87 -21.98 1.29
CA ASP A 185 -18.58 -22.57 2.43
C ASP A 185 -19.87 -23.24 1.91
N PRO A 186 -19.82 -24.56 1.66
CA PRO A 186 -20.96 -25.32 1.18
C PRO A 186 -22.12 -25.39 2.19
N GLU A 187 -21.84 -25.36 3.50
CA GLU A 187 -22.87 -25.51 4.55
C GLU A 187 -23.74 -24.25 4.65
N LYS A 188 -23.14 -23.08 4.42
CA LYS A 188 -23.84 -21.78 4.44
C LYS A 188 -24.22 -21.28 3.04
N GLY A 189 -23.88 -22.03 1.99
CA GLY A 189 -24.12 -21.62 0.60
C GLY A 189 -23.42 -20.33 0.22
N ALA A 190 -22.28 -20.04 0.85
CA ALA A 190 -21.49 -18.83 0.62
C ALA A 190 -20.25 -19.18 -0.21
N LEU A 191 -19.94 -18.35 -1.19
CA LEU A 191 -18.69 -18.38 -1.92
C LEU A 191 -18.13 -16.97 -1.83
N GLN A 192 -16.86 -16.82 -1.45
CA GLN A 192 -16.28 -15.49 -1.22
C GLN A 192 -14.96 -15.34 -1.96
N ARG A 193 -14.77 -14.19 -2.60
CA ARG A 193 -13.53 -13.77 -3.25
C ARG A 193 -12.81 -12.80 -2.34
N TYR A 194 -11.53 -13.04 -2.08
CA TYR A 194 -10.65 -12.23 -1.26
C TYR A 194 -9.45 -11.78 -2.09
N ASP A 195 -8.85 -10.65 -1.73
CA ASP A 195 -7.49 -10.36 -2.17
C ASP A 195 -6.49 -11.20 -1.37
N ARG A 196 -5.21 -11.10 -1.73
CA ARG A 196 -4.16 -11.88 -1.07
C ARG A 196 -3.86 -11.43 0.35
N ALA A 197 -4.21 -10.22 0.75
CA ALA A 197 -4.09 -9.75 2.13
C ALA A 197 -5.23 -10.30 3.02
N GLY A 198 -6.23 -10.95 2.43
CA GLY A 198 -7.39 -11.48 3.14
C GLY A 198 -8.55 -10.47 3.25
N LYS A 199 -8.53 -9.39 2.47
CA LYS A 199 -9.66 -8.47 2.38
C LYS A 199 -10.75 -9.08 1.50
N LEU A 200 -11.98 -9.12 2.01
CA LEU A 200 -13.12 -9.59 1.24
C LEU A 200 -13.40 -8.63 0.06
N LEU A 201 -13.36 -9.17 -1.15
CA LEU A 201 -13.66 -8.44 -2.39
C LEU A 201 -15.11 -8.63 -2.82
N LYS A 202 -15.64 -9.85 -2.69
CA LYS A 202 -16.99 -10.19 -3.15
C LYS A 202 -17.56 -11.41 -2.44
N GLU A 203 -18.87 -11.40 -2.18
CA GLU A 203 -19.63 -12.57 -1.75
C GLU A 203 -20.63 -12.96 -2.84
N TYR A 204 -20.70 -14.26 -3.16
CA TYR A 204 -21.66 -14.83 -4.09
C TYR A 204 -22.64 -15.72 -3.33
N GLY A 205 -23.93 -15.35 -3.39
CA GLY A 205 -25.01 -16.12 -2.81
C GLY A 205 -25.49 -17.25 -3.72
N LEU A 206 -24.66 -18.29 -3.92
CA LEU A 206 -25.08 -19.49 -4.65
C LEU A 206 -24.60 -20.79 -3.98
N PRO A 207 -25.39 -21.88 -4.07
CA PRO A 207 -24.96 -23.18 -3.58
C PRO A 207 -23.69 -23.63 -4.30
N ASN A 208 -22.70 -24.07 -3.53
CA ASN A 208 -21.38 -24.41 -4.03
C ASN A 208 -20.76 -25.54 -3.21
N ASN A 209 -19.85 -26.29 -3.83
CA ASN A 209 -19.01 -27.30 -3.17
C ASN A 209 -17.51 -27.08 -3.44
N GLY A 210 -17.18 -26.08 -4.25
CA GLY A 210 -15.85 -25.75 -4.73
C GLY A 210 -15.98 -24.87 -5.97
N ALA A 211 -14.90 -24.16 -6.30
CA ALA A 211 -14.84 -23.36 -7.51
C ALA A 211 -13.39 -23.24 -7.99
N ALA A 212 -13.18 -23.04 -9.28
CA ALA A 212 -11.87 -22.82 -9.87
C ALA A 212 -11.93 -21.79 -11.00
N PHE A 213 -10.84 -21.03 -11.15
CA PHE A 213 -10.70 -20.03 -12.21
C PHE A 213 -10.04 -20.61 -13.46
N ASP A 214 -10.43 -20.11 -14.62
CA ASP A 214 -9.64 -20.27 -15.84
C ASP A 214 -8.60 -19.14 -16.02
N LYS A 215 -7.88 -19.20 -17.14
CA LYS A 215 -6.83 -18.22 -17.49
C LYS A 215 -7.34 -16.83 -17.85
N TYR A 216 -8.65 -16.67 -18.04
CA TYR A 216 -9.31 -15.40 -18.38
C TYR A 216 -10.08 -14.79 -17.20
N GLY A 217 -10.21 -15.52 -16.09
CA GLY A 217 -10.89 -15.07 -14.88
C GLY A 217 -12.34 -15.54 -14.75
N PHE A 218 -12.82 -16.40 -15.65
CA PHE A 218 -14.11 -17.05 -15.45
C PHE A 218 -14.04 -18.03 -14.30
N LEU A 219 -15.08 -18.04 -13.47
CA LEU A 219 -15.17 -18.87 -12.27
C LEU A 219 -16.17 -20.00 -12.47
N TYR A 220 -15.69 -21.25 -12.40
CA TYR A 220 -16.52 -22.45 -12.52
C TYR A 220 -16.86 -22.98 -11.14
N VAL A 221 -18.14 -22.90 -10.76
CA VAL A 221 -18.65 -23.28 -9.44
C VAL A 221 -19.41 -24.60 -9.52
N ILE A 222 -19.01 -25.59 -8.72
CA ILE A 222 -19.67 -26.90 -8.67
C ILE A 222 -20.77 -26.93 -7.59
N ASN A 223 -21.88 -27.60 -7.88
CA ASN A 223 -22.98 -27.82 -6.95
C ASN A 223 -23.33 -29.31 -6.89
N SER A 224 -22.95 -29.95 -5.78
CA SER A 224 -23.16 -31.37 -5.52
C SER A 224 -24.65 -31.74 -5.40
N ALA A 225 -25.47 -30.87 -4.82
CA ALA A 225 -26.90 -31.16 -4.62
C ALA A 225 -27.63 -31.38 -5.95
N THR A 226 -27.26 -30.62 -6.99
CA THR A 226 -27.90 -30.64 -8.32
C THR A 226 -27.07 -31.32 -9.41
N GLY A 227 -25.80 -31.62 -9.15
CA GLY A 227 -24.85 -32.11 -10.16
C GLY A 227 -24.56 -31.08 -11.25
N LYS A 228 -24.66 -29.78 -10.95
CA LYS A 228 -24.44 -28.70 -11.93
C LYS A 228 -23.10 -28.02 -11.73
N VAL A 229 -22.52 -27.56 -12.84
CA VAL A 229 -21.39 -26.64 -12.89
C VAL A 229 -21.89 -25.32 -13.46
N THR A 230 -21.73 -24.24 -12.70
CA THR A 230 -22.15 -22.89 -13.09
C THR A 230 -20.92 -22.06 -13.40
N GLU A 231 -20.88 -21.46 -14.58
CA GLU A 231 -19.85 -20.52 -14.98
C GLU A 231 -20.29 -19.10 -14.64
N LEU A 232 -19.39 -18.36 -13.98
CA LEU A 232 -19.56 -16.95 -13.68
C LEU A 232 -18.51 -16.13 -14.42
N SER A 233 -18.89 -14.96 -14.91
CA SER A 233 -17.95 -13.96 -15.44
C SER A 233 -17.03 -13.46 -14.33
N GLU A 234 -15.98 -12.73 -14.70
CA GLU A 234 -15.11 -12.09 -13.70
C GLU A 234 -15.90 -11.12 -12.79
N ALA A 235 -16.92 -10.46 -13.37
CA ALA A 235 -17.86 -9.61 -12.63
C ALA A 235 -18.83 -10.41 -11.74
N GLY A 236 -18.81 -11.74 -11.77
CA GLY A 236 -19.63 -12.61 -10.94
C GLY A 236 -21.03 -12.89 -11.48
N GLU A 237 -21.29 -12.54 -12.74
CA GLU A 237 -22.58 -12.77 -13.38
C GLU A 237 -22.64 -14.18 -13.92
N LYS A 238 -23.81 -14.82 -13.83
CA LYS A 238 -23.99 -16.17 -14.35
C LYS A 238 -24.01 -16.16 -15.87
N VAL A 239 -22.99 -16.78 -16.47
CA VAL A 239 -22.83 -16.86 -17.93
C VAL A 239 -23.52 -18.11 -18.45
N ALA A 240 -23.22 -19.27 -17.87
CA ALA A 240 -23.74 -20.54 -18.35
C ALA A 240 -23.82 -21.62 -17.26
N THR A 241 -24.44 -22.76 -17.58
CA THR A 241 -24.55 -23.90 -16.67
C THR A 241 -24.64 -25.20 -17.45
N PHE A 242 -23.93 -26.22 -16.98
CA PHE A 242 -24.02 -27.58 -17.53
C PHE A 242 -24.02 -28.64 -16.43
N GLY A 243 -24.27 -29.89 -16.82
CA GLY A 243 -24.35 -31.03 -15.91
C GLY A 243 -25.73 -31.21 -15.27
N THR A 244 -25.99 -32.42 -14.81
CA THR A 244 -27.20 -32.81 -14.08
C THR A 244 -26.88 -33.87 -13.04
N LYS A 245 -27.80 -34.11 -12.11
CA LYS A 245 -27.63 -35.16 -11.11
C LYS A 245 -27.82 -36.55 -11.71
N GLY A 246 -26.85 -37.45 -11.59
CA GLY A 246 -26.99 -38.81 -12.16
C GLY A 246 -25.66 -39.55 -12.36
N LYS A 247 -25.69 -40.65 -13.12
CA LYS A 247 -24.52 -41.54 -13.34
C LYS A 247 -23.94 -41.45 -14.76
N GLY A 248 -24.65 -40.81 -15.69
CA GLY A 248 -24.26 -40.68 -17.09
C GLY A 248 -22.93 -39.93 -17.30
N LYS A 249 -22.48 -39.90 -18.55
CA LYS A 249 -21.19 -39.29 -18.93
C LYS A 249 -21.10 -37.81 -18.54
N SER A 250 -22.21 -37.08 -18.64
CA SER A 250 -22.36 -35.67 -18.27
C SER A 250 -23.13 -35.46 -16.96
N GLU A 251 -23.35 -36.51 -16.17
CA GLU A 251 -24.11 -36.45 -14.92
C GLU A 251 -23.21 -36.75 -13.72
N PHE A 252 -23.52 -36.11 -12.60
CA PHE A 252 -22.72 -36.17 -11.38
C PHE A 252 -23.57 -36.44 -10.14
N ARG A 253 -23.08 -37.22 -9.18
CA ARG A 253 -23.86 -37.53 -7.96
C ARG A 253 -23.41 -36.75 -6.74
N ASN A 254 -22.09 -36.68 -6.53
CA ASN A 254 -21.53 -35.94 -5.40
C ASN A 254 -20.22 -35.26 -5.83
N LEU A 255 -20.33 -34.04 -6.36
CA LEU A 255 -19.18 -33.23 -6.76
C LEU A 255 -18.46 -32.70 -5.51
N ARG A 256 -17.22 -33.16 -5.30
CA ARG A 256 -16.40 -32.79 -4.13
C ARG A 256 -15.38 -31.71 -4.42
N ASP A 257 -14.83 -31.68 -5.64
CA ASP A 257 -13.76 -30.77 -6.00
C ASP A 257 -13.69 -30.51 -7.51
N ILE A 258 -13.03 -29.41 -7.87
CA ILE A 258 -12.79 -29.00 -9.26
C ILE A 258 -11.36 -28.47 -9.40
N ALA A 259 -10.66 -28.90 -10.44
CA ALA A 259 -9.39 -28.32 -10.87
C ALA A 259 -9.43 -27.97 -12.36
N ILE A 260 -8.63 -26.98 -12.76
CA ILE A 260 -8.54 -26.52 -14.14
C ILE A 260 -7.07 -26.54 -14.55
N SER A 261 -6.76 -27.16 -15.70
CA SER A 261 -5.41 -27.15 -16.25
C SER A 261 -5.05 -25.79 -16.87
N ARG A 262 -3.76 -25.55 -17.13
CA ARG A 262 -3.29 -24.34 -17.85
C ARG A 262 -3.99 -24.14 -19.20
N GLU A 263 -4.38 -25.24 -19.85
CA GLU A 263 -5.08 -25.21 -21.14
C GLU A 263 -6.60 -24.93 -21.02
N GLY A 264 -7.16 -24.94 -19.81
CA GLY A 264 -8.59 -24.73 -19.57
C GLY A 264 -9.42 -26.01 -19.54
N THR A 265 -8.79 -27.18 -19.37
CA THR A 265 -9.51 -28.45 -19.16
C THR A 265 -9.96 -28.56 -17.71
N LEU A 266 -11.24 -28.81 -17.49
CA LEU A 266 -11.84 -29.01 -16.17
C LEU A 266 -11.74 -30.48 -15.75
N TYR A 267 -11.39 -30.70 -14.49
CA TYR A 267 -11.35 -31.99 -13.82
C TYR A 267 -12.31 -31.96 -12.64
N LEU A 268 -13.38 -32.74 -12.71
CA LEU A 268 -14.43 -32.76 -11.69
C LEU A 268 -14.37 -34.05 -10.88
N CYS A 269 -14.16 -33.92 -9.58
CA CYS A 269 -14.11 -35.05 -8.66
C CYS A 269 -15.52 -35.44 -8.20
N ASP A 270 -16.01 -36.62 -8.62
CA ASP A 270 -17.34 -37.14 -8.27
C ASP A 270 -17.22 -38.39 -7.40
N GLU A 271 -17.47 -38.20 -6.10
CA GLU A 271 -17.23 -39.20 -5.06
C GLU A 271 -18.10 -40.44 -5.23
N GLU A 272 -19.41 -40.24 -5.41
CA GLU A 272 -20.38 -41.34 -5.46
C GLU A 272 -20.28 -42.15 -6.75
N ASN A 273 -19.96 -41.50 -7.86
CA ASN A 273 -19.70 -42.19 -9.12
C ASN A 273 -18.26 -42.74 -9.23
N LYS A 274 -17.42 -42.53 -8.20
CA LYS A 274 -16.03 -42.99 -8.11
C LYS A 274 -15.21 -42.62 -9.36
N LYS A 275 -15.33 -41.37 -9.81
CA LYS A 275 -14.72 -40.92 -11.06
C LYS A 275 -14.17 -39.52 -10.94
N VAL A 276 -13.19 -39.22 -11.79
CA VAL A 276 -12.87 -37.84 -12.17
C VAL A 276 -13.35 -37.63 -13.61
N ALA A 277 -14.19 -36.64 -13.86
CA ALA A 277 -14.64 -36.31 -15.21
C ALA A 277 -13.68 -35.29 -15.84
N VAL A 278 -13.23 -35.54 -17.07
CA VAL A 278 -12.33 -34.67 -17.83
C VAL A 278 -13.13 -33.96 -18.92
N ILE A 279 -13.22 -32.64 -18.83
CA ILE A 279 -14.12 -31.83 -19.64
C ILE A 279 -13.31 -30.71 -20.29
N ASN A 280 -13.27 -30.71 -21.61
CA ASN A 280 -12.74 -29.58 -22.37
C ASN A 280 -13.86 -28.58 -22.64
N VAL A 281 -13.62 -27.34 -22.24
CA VAL A 281 -14.51 -26.23 -22.49
C VAL A 281 -13.89 -25.43 -23.63
N VAL A 282 -14.49 -25.49 -24.82
CA VAL A 282 -14.00 -24.82 -26.02
C VAL A 282 -14.56 -23.42 -26.07
N THR A 283 -13.67 -22.44 -26.08
CA THR A 283 -13.98 -21.01 -26.07
C THR A 283 -13.37 -20.30 -27.27
N SER A 284 -14.14 -19.41 -27.90
CA SER A 284 -13.68 -18.44 -28.89
C SER A 284 -13.31 -17.09 -28.26
N TYR A 285 -13.40 -16.97 -26.94
CA TYR A 285 -13.10 -15.76 -26.19
C TYR A 285 -11.62 -15.38 -26.38
N ALA A 286 -11.41 -14.25 -27.05
CA ALA A 286 -10.10 -13.70 -27.39
C ALA A 286 -9.66 -12.56 -26.44
N GLY A 287 -10.28 -12.44 -25.26
CA GLY A 287 -9.90 -11.43 -24.29
C GLY A 287 -8.50 -11.65 -23.69
N PRO A 288 -7.90 -10.61 -23.11
CA PRO A 288 -6.59 -10.72 -22.49
C PRO A 288 -6.63 -11.72 -21.32
N ARG A 289 -5.54 -12.47 -21.14
CA ARG A 289 -5.36 -13.33 -19.96
C ARG A 289 -5.22 -12.44 -18.73
N LEU A 290 -5.66 -12.95 -17.58
CA LEU A 290 -5.43 -12.27 -16.31
C LEU A 290 -3.91 -12.07 -16.09
N PRO A 291 -3.48 -10.89 -15.59
CA PRO A 291 -2.09 -10.61 -15.30
C PRO A 291 -1.58 -11.51 -14.16
N GLU A 292 -0.27 -11.68 -14.09
CA GLU A 292 0.36 -12.41 -13.00
C GLU A 292 0.42 -11.57 -11.73
N ALA A 293 0.17 -12.20 -10.60
CA ALA A 293 0.15 -11.54 -9.31
C ALA A 293 1.53 -10.96 -8.97
N ALA A 294 1.62 -9.66 -8.71
CA ALA A 294 2.86 -9.04 -8.22
C ALA A 294 3.26 -9.60 -6.85
N ILE A 295 4.54 -9.76 -6.54
CA ILE A 295 4.94 -10.29 -5.22
C ILE A 295 4.50 -9.35 -4.08
N LEU A 296 3.90 -9.91 -3.02
CA LEU A 296 3.49 -9.18 -1.82
C LEU A 296 4.66 -8.85 -0.88
N ASP A 297 5.33 -9.86 -0.33
CA ASP A 297 6.43 -9.66 0.62
C ASP A 297 7.77 -9.81 -0.09
N ARG A 298 8.72 -8.96 0.27
CA ARG A 298 10.07 -9.00 -0.27
C ARG A 298 10.97 -10.01 0.44
N PHE A 299 10.50 -10.65 1.52
CA PHE A 299 11.26 -11.63 2.27
C PHE A 299 10.57 -12.99 2.33
N THR A 300 11.38 -14.04 2.26
CA THR A 300 10.98 -15.42 2.55
C THR A 300 12.03 -16.10 3.41
N VAL A 301 11.64 -17.19 4.07
CA VAL A 301 12.47 -17.95 4.98
C VAL A 301 12.44 -19.43 4.62
N LYS A 302 13.58 -20.11 4.65
CA LYS A 302 13.74 -21.52 4.26
C LYS A 302 14.49 -22.28 5.34
N GLY A 303 14.07 -23.52 5.64
CA GLY A 303 14.79 -24.36 6.61
C GLY A 303 13.90 -25.25 7.49
N PRO A 304 14.42 -25.72 8.64
CA PRO A 304 15.70 -25.33 9.25
C PRO A 304 16.93 -25.81 8.46
N THR A 305 18.01 -25.04 8.46
CA THR A 305 19.29 -25.36 7.78
C THR A 305 20.41 -25.78 8.73
N ALA A 306 20.29 -25.43 10.01
CA ALA A 306 21.14 -25.97 11.08
C ALA A 306 20.33 -26.13 12.38
N LYS A 307 20.74 -27.08 13.22
CA LYS A 307 20.09 -27.38 14.51
C LYS A 307 21.13 -27.73 15.56
N PHE A 308 21.01 -27.10 16.72
CA PHE A 308 21.85 -27.33 17.90
C PHE A 308 20.95 -27.78 19.04
N PRO A 309 20.96 -29.05 19.46
CA PRO A 309 19.99 -29.63 20.40
C PRO A 309 20.31 -29.27 21.86
N HIS A 310 20.34 -27.98 22.18
CA HIS A 310 20.61 -27.46 23.50
C HIS A 310 19.63 -26.35 23.87
N LYS A 311 19.25 -26.31 25.16
CA LYS A 311 18.56 -25.16 25.74
C LYS A 311 19.55 -24.01 25.89
N ALA A 312 19.32 -22.93 25.15
CA ALA A 312 20.12 -21.73 25.22
C ALA A 312 19.23 -20.52 25.52
N ASP A 313 19.55 -19.75 26.55
CA ASP A 313 18.80 -18.52 26.85
C ASP A 313 19.18 -17.41 25.88
N VAL A 314 20.48 -17.17 25.73
CA VAL A 314 21.10 -16.20 24.83
C VAL A 314 22.26 -16.86 24.10
N PHE A 315 22.53 -16.40 22.88
CA PHE A 315 23.67 -16.82 22.09
C PHE A 315 24.15 -15.72 21.16
N ALA A 316 25.34 -15.90 20.61
CA ALA A 316 25.88 -15.14 19.50
C ALA A 316 26.43 -16.12 18.45
N VAL A 317 26.48 -15.68 17.20
CA VAL A 317 26.94 -16.50 16.06
C VAL A 317 28.29 -15.98 15.60
N THR A 318 29.23 -16.89 15.42
CA THR A 318 30.57 -16.61 14.85
C THR A 318 30.46 -16.40 13.33
N PRO A 319 31.43 -15.71 12.70
CA PRO A 319 31.48 -15.59 11.23
C PRO A 319 31.44 -16.94 10.49
N GLU A 320 31.94 -18.01 11.12
CA GLU A 320 31.94 -19.37 10.56
C GLU A 320 30.62 -20.13 10.82
N GLY A 321 29.60 -19.50 11.40
CA GLY A 321 28.28 -20.09 11.65
C GLY A 321 28.18 -20.97 12.90
N LYS A 322 29.22 -21.01 13.75
CA LYS A 322 29.19 -21.67 15.08
C LYS A 322 28.47 -20.80 16.09
N VAL A 323 27.85 -21.41 17.10
CA VAL A 323 27.02 -20.71 18.08
C VAL A 323 27.71 -20.68 19.45
N VAL A 324 28.01 -19.50 19.98
CA VAL A 324 28.44 -19.31 21.37
C VAL A 324 27.20 -19.03 22.22
N ALA A 325 26.82 -19.97 23.07
CA ALA A 325 25.55 -19.93 23.81
C ALA A 325 25.74 -20.06 25.31
N TRP A 326 24.93 -19.33 26.09
CA TRP A 326 24.73 -19.61 27.50
C TRP A 326 23.73 -20.75 27.66
N LEU A 327 24.18 -21.84 28.29
CA LEU A 327 23.38 -23.03 28.55
C LEU A 327 22.97 -23.04 30.03
N PRO A 328 21.76 -22.58 30.39
CA PRO A 328 21.38 -22.38 31.79
C PRO A 328 21.39 -23.67 32.62
N GLU A 329 20.97 -24.81 32.05
CA GLU A 329 20.97 -26.10 32.76
C GLU A 329 22.39 -26.63 33.01
N ALA A 330 23.30 -26.41 32.05
CA ALA A 330 24.70 -26.82 32.18
C ALA A 330 25.56 -25.80 32.94
N ARG A 331 25.01 -24.60 33.22
CA ARG A 331 25.65 -23.51 33.96
C ARG A 331 26.99 -23.11 33.33
N GLU A 332 26.99 -22.96 32.01
CA GLU A 332 28.19 -22.66 31.22
C GLU A 332 27.90 -21.88 29.94
N LEU A 333 28.89 -21.09 29.51
CA LEU A 333 29.00 -20.57 28.16
C LEU A 333 29.72 -21.63 27.32
N ALA A 334 29.14 -22.04 26.19
CA ALA A 334 29.68 -23.09 25.34
C ALA A 334 29.68 -22.69 23.86
N LEU A 335 30.68 -23.18 23.13
CA LEU A 335 30.70 -23.17 21.66
C LEU A 335 30.00 -24.43 21.15
N LEU A 336 29.01 -24.24 20.29
CA LEU A 336 28.24 -25.29 19.62
C LEU A 336 28.59 -25.28 18.13
N ASP A 337 28.99 -26.44 17.61
CA ASP A 337 29.43 -26.60 16.23
C ASP A 337 28.96 -27.95 15.67
N GLY A 338 27.91 -27.93 14.84
CA GLY A 338 27.44 -29.09 14.07
C GLY A 338 27.13 -30.36 14.88
N GLY A 339 26.84 -30.24 16.18
CA GLY A 339 26.61 -31.37 17.10
C GLY A 339 27.70 -31.59 18.16
N THR A 340 28.81 -30.85 18.10
CA THR A 340 29.82 -30.82 19.16
C THR A 340 29.58 -29.65 20.12
N LYS A 341 29.92 -29.84 21.40
CA LYS A 341 29.83 -28.84 22.46
C LYS A 341 31.18 -28.70 23.14
N LYS A 342 31.76 -27.51 23.15
CA LYS A 342 32.96 -27.15 23.93
C LYS A 342 32.61 -26.11 24.97
N THR A 343 32.82 -26.41 26.25
CA THR A 343 32.74 -25.41 27.33
C THR A 343 33.81 -24.34 27.13
N LEU A 344 33.41 -23.07 27.15
CA LEU A 344 34.32 -21.91 27.14
C LEU A 344 34.47 -21.34 28.54
N VAL A 345 33.36 -21.06 29.22
CA VAL A 345 33.33 -20.38 30.52
C VAL A 345 32.32 -21.05 31.44
N LYS A 346 32.66 -21.21 32.72
CA LYS A 346 31.76 -21.79 33.75
C LYS A 346 31.02 -20.71 34.54
N GLU A 347 29.91 -21.10 35.17
CA GLU A 347 29.19 -20.19 36.05
C GLU A 347 30.02 -19.76 37.26
N GLY A 348 29.94 -18.48 37.62
CA GLY A 348 30.43 -18.01 38.91
C GLY A 348 30.54 -16.48 38.99
N LYS A 349 31.22 -16.01 40.03
CA LYS A 349 31.38 -14.57 40.34
C LYS A 349 32.79 -14.05 40.09
N LEU A 350 33.77 -14.95 39.97
CA LEU A 350 35.17 -14.57 39.79
C LEU A 350 35.40 -14.03 38.38
N GLN A 351 36.54 -13.39 38.18
CA GLN A 351 37.03 -13.05 36.84
C GLN A 351 37.14 -14.32 36.00
N GLY A 352 36.72 -14.24 34.74
CA GLY A 352 36.71 -15.40 33.85
C GLY A 352 35.56 -16.38 34.12
N GLN A 353 34.57 -16.00 34.92
CA GLN A 353 33.32 -16.74 35.16
C GLN A 353 32.13 -15.81 34.93
N VAL A 354 31.02 -16.32 34.40
CA VAL A 354 29.80 -15.52 34.14
C VAL A 354 28.62 -16.05 34.93
N ARG A 355 27.58 -15.25 35.15
CA ARG A 355 26.38 -15.64 35.88
C ARG A 355 25.13 -15.14 35.19
N SER A 356 24.35 -16.07 34.64
CA SER A 356 23.08 -15.80 33.96
C SER A 356 23.17 -14.64 32.94
N PRO A 357 24.16 -14.63 32.04
CA PRO A 357 24.27 -13.57 31.04
C PRO A 357 23.01 -13.53 30.16
N ARG A 358 22.56 -12.32 29.81
CA ARG A 358 21.39 -12.11 28.93
C ARG A 358 21.73 -11.52 27.57
N GLY A 359 22.97 -11.07 27.39
CA GLY A 359 23.47 -10.51 26.14
C GLY A 359 24.82 -11.11 25.78
N LEU A 360 24.96 -11.56 24.53
CA LEU A 360 26.22 -12.05 23.96
C LEU A 360 26.46 -11.40 22.61
N LEU A 361 27.73 -11.12 22.30
CA LEU A 361 28.17 -10.64 20.99
C LEU A 361 29.51 -11.30 20.65
N VAL A 362 29.67 -11.76 19.41
CA VAL A 362 30.95 -12.18 18.87
C VAL A 362 31.42 -11.11 17.89
N SER A 363 32.58 -10.52 18.13
CA SER A 363 33.19 -9.57 17.19
C SER A 363 33.78 -10.29 15.96
N PRO A 364 34.03 -9.59 14.85
CA PRO A 364 34.71 -10.17 13.68
C PRO A 364 36.10 -10.76 13.98
N LYS A 365 36.76 -10.34 15.07
CA LYS A 365 38.05 -10.88 15.53
C LYS A 365 37.91 -12.15 16.39
N GLY A 366 36.68 -12.62 16.63
CA GLY A 366 36.39 -13.77 17.47
C GLY A 366 36.30 -13.47 18.98
N LEU A 367 36.42 -12.21 19.41
CA LEU A 367 36.22 -11.85 20.82
C LEU A 367 34.74 -12.00 21.20
N VAL A 368 34.48 -12.60 22.36
CA VAL A 368 33.15 -12.85 22.92
C VAL A 368 32.90 -11.86 24.05
N TYR A 369 31.89 -10.99 23.87
CA TYR A 369 31.42 -10.06 24.88
C TYR A 369 30.21 -10.67 25.58
N ALA A 370 30.21 -10.66 26.91
CA ALA A 370 29.11 -11.14 27.72
C ALA A 370 28.62 -10.05 28.67
N ALA A 371 27.35 -9.67 28.53
CA ALA A 371 26.61 -8.92 29.54
C ALA A 371 26.32 -9.88 30.70
N ASP A 372 27.22 -9.91 31.67
CA ASP A 372 27.22 -10.80 32.84
C ASP A 372 26.19 -10.32 33.87
N THR A 373 24.91 -10.47 33.49
CA THR A 373 23.74 -9.85 34.15
C THR A 373 23.67 -10.16 35.65
N GLY A 374 24.02 -11.37 36.07
CA GLY A 374 23.99 -11.78 37.47
C GLY A 374 25.13 -11.23 38.33
N ASN A 375 26.13 -10.61 37.70
CA ASN A 375 27.28 -9.96 38.35
C ASN A 375 27.39 -8.46 38.00
N ASP A 376 26.38 -7.88 37.33
CA ASP A 376 26.29 -6.46 36.97
C ASP A 376 27.55 -5.89 36.27
N ARG A 377 28.10 -6.62 35.31
CA ARG A 377 29.31 -6.25 34.57
C ARG A 377 29.28 -6.73 33.13
N VAL A 378 30.25 -6.28 32.33
CA VAL A 378 30.54 -6.86 31.02
C VAL A 378 31.91 -7.53 31.06
N GLN A 379 32.02 -8.73 30.50
CA GLN A 379 33.28 -9.46 30.35
C GLN A 379 33.58 -9.75 28.88
N ILE A 380 34.86 -9.71 28.54
CA ILE A 380 35.39 -9.99 27.20
C ILE A 380 36.27 -11.23 27.29
N PHE A 381 36.07 -12.16 26.38
CA PHE A 381 36.82 -13.41 26.27
C PHE A 381 37.39 -13.56 24.85
N ASN A 382 38.52 -14.26 24.73
CA ASN A 382 38.99 -14.74 23.44
C ASN A 382 38.09 -15.88 22.92
N ALA A 383 38.23 -16.20 21.63
CA ALA A 383 37.44 -17.25 20.96
C ALA A 383 37.57 -18.64 21.64
N ASP A 384 38.65 -18.89 22.38
CA ASP A 384 38.88 -20.13 23.10
C ASP A 384 38.26 -20.18 24.51
N GLY A 385 37.68 -19.06 24.97
CA GLY A 385 37.09 -18.90 26.30
C GLY A 385 38.02 -18.30 27.35
N THR A 386 39.28 -18.00 27.00
CA THR A 386 40.20 -17.33 27.93
C THR A 386 39.76 -15.91 28.21
N TYR A 387 39.83 -15.50 29.48
CA TYR A 387 39.49 -14.14 29.90
C TYR A 387 40.45 -13.12 29.30
N ASP A 388 39.90 -12.03 28.77
CA ASP A 388 40.67 -10.90 28.23
C ASP A 388 40.51 -9.65 29.10
N ASN A 389 39.27 -9.15 29.24
CA ASN A 389 39.00 -7.88 29.94
C ASN A 389 37.62 -7.84 30.62
N MET A 390 37.39 -6.85 31.49
CA MET A 390 36.13 -6.63 32.22
C MET A 390 35.95 -5.14 32.54
N PHE A 391 34.69 -4.68 32.52
CA PHE A 391 34.33 -3.38 33.07
C PHE A 391 32.92 -3.40 33.68
N GLY A 392 32.71 -2.47 34.60
CA GLY A 392 31.47 -2.27 35.34
C GLY A 392 31.33 -3.06 36.63
N GLU A 393 30.44 -2.56 37.48
CA GLU A 393 30.12 -3.09 38.81
C GLU A 393 28.67 -2.74 39.17
N SER A 394 28.11 -3.37 40.21
CA SER A 394 26.75 -3.10 40.66
C SER A 394 26.54 -1.64 41.08
N GLY A 395 25.62 -0.93 40.44
CA GLY A 395 25.29 0.45 40.79
C GLY A 395 24.57 1.21 39.69
N SER A 396 24.37 2.51 39.89
CA SER A 396 23.69 3.39 38.92
C SER A 396 24.56 4.53 38.42
N GLY A 397 25.79 4.66 38.93
CA GLY A 397 26.74 5.69 38.52
C GLY A 397 27.35 5.47 37.14
N GLU A 398 28.34 6.30 36.80
CA GLU A 398 29.13 6.19 35.59
C GLU A 398 29.87 4.85 35.57
N GLY A 399 29.77 4.11 34.46
CA GLY A 399 30.36 2.78 34.32
C GLY A 399 29.73 1.65 35.16
N GLN A 400 28.79 1.93 36.07
CA GLN A 400 28.09 0.93 36.88
C GLN A 400 26.83 0.41 36.19
N PHE A 401 26.39 -0.81 36.52
CA PHE A 401 25.20 -1.44 35.93
C PHE A 401 24.22 -1.99 36.97
N ARG A 402 22.96 -2.17 36.56
CA ARG A 402 21.97 -3.02 37.23
C ARG A 402 21.22 -3.88 36.21
N ALA A 403 21.57 -5.16 36.18
CA ALA A 403 21.07 -6.13 35.22
C ALA A 403 21.33 -5.71 33.76
N PRO A 404 22.60 -5.61 33.33
CA PRO A 404 22.93 -5.40 31.93
C PRO A 404 22.38 -6.57 31.10
N SER A 405 21.59 -6.27 30.08
CA SER A 405 20.80 -7.26 29.34
C SER A 405 21.23 -7.48 27.90
N ALA A 406 21.88 -6.50 27.27
CA ALA A 406 22.39 -6.60 25.90
C ALA A 406 23.69 -5.83 25.76
N VAL A 407 24.51 -6.25 24.79
CA VAL A 407 25.78 -5.60 24.43
C VAL A 407 25.87 -5.53 22.90
N ALA A 408 26.24 -4.36 22.37
CA ALA A 408 26.53 -4.14 20.96
C ALA A 408 27.85 -3.39 20.80
N VAL A 409 28.52 -3.60 19.68
CA VAL A 409 29.76 -2.89 19.33
C VAL A 409 29.60 -2.32 17.92
N ASN A 410 29.82 -1.02 17.76
CA ASN A 410 29.77 -0.40 16.44
C ASN A 410 31.09 -0.57 15.67
N ALA A 411 31.11 -0.14 14.41
CA ALA A 411 32.31 -0.24 13.56
C ALA A 411 33.52 0.58 14.06
N ALA A 412 33.32 1.55 14.95
CA ALA A 412 34.40 2.32 15.58
C ALA A 412 34.94 1.64 16.85
N GLY A 413 34.33 0.54 17.30
CA GLY A 413 34.70 -0.16 18.53
C GLY A 413 34.02 0.37 19.79
N ASN A 414 33.10 1.33 19.70
CA ASN A 414 32.33 1.77 20.87
C ASN A 414 31.34 0.68 21.28
N ILE A 415 31.25 0.43 22.58
CA ILE A 415 30.42 -0.59 23.19
C ILE A 415 29.18 0.06 23.77
N TYR A 416 27.99 -0.45 23.45
CA TYR A 416 26.70 0.00 23.99
C TYR A 416 26.07 -1.12 24.79
N VAL A 417 25.68 -0.83 26.03
CA VAL A 417 25.14 -1.82 26.97
C VAL A 417 23.76 -1.39 27.43
N ALA A 418 22.74 -2.23 27.18
CA ALA A 418 21.40 -2.01 27.71
C ALA A 418 21.38 -2.35 29.20
N ASP A 419 21.12 -1.36 30.04
CA ASP A 419 21.12 -1.44 31.50
C ASP A 419 19.68 -1.39 32.02
N THR A 420 19.01 -2.54 31.98
CA THR A 420 17.54 -2.62 32.05
C THR A 420 16.96 -2.05 33.33
N LYS A 421 17.52 -2.34 34.51
CA LYS A 421 16.95 -1.82 35.77
C LYS A 421 17.27 -0.35 36.00
N ASN A 422 18.36 0.14 35.42
CA ASN A 422 18.65 1.58 35.40
C ASN A 422 17.88 2.31 34.29
N LYS A 423 17.15 1.58 33.42
CA LYS A 423 16.30 2.13 32.35
C LYS A 423 17.08 3.00 31.38
N MET A 424 18.28 2.56 31.00
CA MET A 424 19.18 3.34 30.16
C MET A 424 20.05 2.44 29.30
N VAL A 425 20.72 3.03 28.31
CA VAL A 425 21.82 2.40 27.60
C VAL A 425 23.10 3.17 27.90
N LYS A 426 24.18 2.49 28.28
CA LYS A 426 25.48 3.11 28.60
C LYS A 426 26.48 2.82 27.49
N ALA A 427 27.21 3.85 27.07
CA ALA A 427 28.23 3.76 26.03
C ALA A 427 29.64 3.77 26.62
N PHE A 428 30.54 2.98 26.02
CA PHE A 428 31.92 2.79 26.44
C PHE A 428 32.86 2.79 25.23
N SER A 429 34.14 3.10 25.44
CA SER A 429 35.20 2.91 24.44
C SER A 429 35.49 1.43 24.23
N ALA A 430 36.30 1.11 23.21
CA ALA A 430 36.77 -0.25 22.96
C ALA A 430 37.55 -0.85 24.16
N ASP A 431 38.19 -0.01 24.96
CA ASP A 431 38.94 -0.40 26.16
C ASP A 431 38.05 -0.53 27.41
N GLY A 432 36.74 -0.30 27.29
CA GLY A 432 35.77 -0.37 28.40
C GLY A 432 35.69 0.90 29.26
N MET A 433 36.21 2.03 28.79
CA MET A 433 36.06 3.32 29.49
C MET A 433 34.67 3.91 29.26
N PHE A 434 33.99 4.35 30.32
CA PHE A 434 32.68 4.99 30.21
C PHE A 434 32.74 6.28 29.36
N LEU A 435 31.76 6.45 28.47
CA LEU A 435 31.64 7.62 27.59
C LEU A 435 30.43 8.48 27.97
N PHE A 436 29.22 7.93 27.88
CA PHE A 436 27.97 8.63 28.15
C PHE A 436 26.80 7.66 28.37
N THR A 437 25.63 8.20 28.70
CA THR A 437 24.39 7.45 28.91
C THR A 437 23.28 7.97 27.99
N MET A 438 22.42 7.07 27.53
CA MET A 438 21.18 7.34 26.79
C MET A 438 20.00 6.92 27.67
N GLY A 439 19.16 7.90 28.05
CA GLY A 439 18.05 7.71 28.96
C GLY A 439 18.34 8.17 30.40
N PRO A 440 17.37 8.08 31.33
CA PRO A 440 16.08 7.43 31.15
C PRO A 440 15.12 8.18 30.21
N GLN A 441 15.23 9.50 30.08
CA GLN A 441 14.44 10.27 29.12
C GLN A 441 15.15 10.37 27.75
N LEU A 442 14.48 10.03 26.66
CA LEU A 442 14.96 10.15 25.28
C LEU A 442 13.81 10.59 24.37
N GLY A 443 13.94 11.75 23.71
CA GLY A 443 12.94 12.21 22.75
C GLY A 443 11.52 12.36 23.32
N GLY A 444 11.40 12.78 24.58
CA GLY A 444 10.12 12.89 25.28
C GLY A 444 9.61 11.58 25.90
N LEU A 445 10.18 10.42 25.54
CA LEU A 445 9.85 9.12 26.14
C LEU A 445 10.73 8.84 27.36
N SER A 446 10.20 8.10 28.34
CA SER A 446 11.00 7.48 29.39
C SER A 446 11.21 6.02 29.05
N LEU A 447 12.46 5.59 28.84
CA LEU A 447 12.82 4.18 28.77
C LEU A 447 12.33 3.46 30.03
N ALA A 448 11.90 2.22 29.85
CA ALA A 448 11.24 1.43 30.88
C ALA A 448 11.91 0.07 31.05
N ALA A 449 12.23 -0.61 29.94
CA ALA A 449 12.95 -1.87 29.93
C ALA A 449 13.71 -2.05 28.60
N PRO A 450 14.85 -1.37 28.40
CA PRO A 450 15.70 -1.63 27.24
C PRO A 450 16.22 -3.08 27.33
N VAL A 451 15.92 -3.90 26.33
CA VAL A 451 16.26 -5.34 26.30
C VAL A 451 17.22 -5.71 25.16
N SER A 452 17.34 -4.87 24.13
CA SER A 452 18.28 -5.06 23.03
C SER A 452 18.83 -3.72 22.56
N VAL A 453 20.09 -3.73 22.13
CA VAL A 453 20.74 -2.59 21.49
C VAL A 453 21.54 -3.10 20.29
N VAL A 454 21.51 -2.40 19.16
CA VAL A 454 22.31 -2.67 17.96
C VAL A 454 22.74 -1.35 17.30
N SER A 455 23.72 -1.40 16.40
CA SER A 455 24.13 -0.24 15.60
C SER A 455 24.17 -0.56 14.10
N ASP A 456 23.84 0.42 13.27
CA ASP A 456 23.93 0.32 11.79
C ASP A 456 25.26 0.86 11.24
N GLU A 457 25.43 0.78 9.91
CA GLU A 457 26.56 1.33 9.16
C GLU A 457 26.63 2.87 9.20
N ASN A 458 25.50 3.53 9.40
CA ASN A 458 25.40 4.98 9.57
C ASN A 458 25.76 5.43 11.00
N LYS A 459 26.15 4.47 11.86
CA LYS A 459 26.51 4.65 13.27
C LYS A 459 25.33 5.10 14.14
N ASN A 460 24.09 4.93 13.68
CA ASN A 460 22.92 5.07 14.53
C ASN A 460 22.86 3.91 15.52
N VAL A 461 22.30 4.16 16.69
CA VAL A 461 22.08 3.17 17.74
C VAL A 461 20.58 2.96 17.92
N TYR A 462 20.15 1.70 17.83
CA TYR A 462 18.77 1.27 17.91
C TYR A 462 18.54 0.54 19.23
N ILE A 463 17.59 1.01 20.02
CA ILE A 463 17.29 0.54 21.36
C ILE A 463 15.88 -0.06 21.34
N LEU A 464 15.79 -1.38 21.53
CA LEU A 464 14.50 -2.06 21.70
C LEU A 464 14.10 -2.05 23.17
N ASP A 465 12.98 -1.40 23.47
CA ASP A 465 12.37 -1.40 24.80
C ASP A 465 11.12 -2.29 24.82
N SER A 466 11.11 -3.30 25.69
CA SER A 466 10.05 -4.32 25.73
C SER A 466 8.78 -3.86 26.42
N VAL A 467 8.86 -2.88 27.33
CA VAL A 467 7.68 -2.32 28.01
C VAL A 467 7.04 -1.25 27.13
N LEU A 468 7.85 -0.39 26.51
CA LEU A 468 7.36 0.59 25.53
C LEU A 468 6.92 -0.06 24.22
N LYS A 469 7.38 -1.29 23.94
CA LYS A 469 7.12 -2.04 22.69
C LYS A 469 7.56 -1.27 21.46
N LYS A 470 8.71 -0.59 21.57
CA LYS A 470 9.20 0.36 20.56
C LYS A 470 10.70 0.24 20.37
N VAL A 471 11.14 0.65 19.18
CA VAL A 471 12.54 0.88 18.87
C VAL A 471 12.81 2.38 18.87
N ILE A 472 13.72 2.80 19.74
CA ILE A 472 14.20 4.18 19.86
C ILE A 472 15.51 4.27 19.10
N VAL A 473 15.64 5.27 18.22
CA VAL A 473 16.82 5.48 17.38
C VAL A 473 17.54 6.73 17.83
N THR A 474 18.84 6.61 18.03
CA THR A 474 19.76 7.69 18.39
C THR A 474 20.95 7.71 17.44
N ASP A 475 21.71 8.81 17.40
CA ASP A 475 23.02 8.81 16.74
C ASP A 475 24.08 8.08 17.60
N ALA A 476 25.30 7.97 17.07
CA ALA A 476 26.42 7.32 17.76
C ALA A 476 26.78 7.93 19.12
N MET A 477 26.39 9.19 19.36
CA MET A 477 26.66 9.97 20.57
C MET A 477 25.44 10.00 21.52
N GLY A 478 24.38 9.26 21.20
CA GLY A 478 23.18 9.15 22.02
C GLY A 478 22.17 10.28 21.85
N LYS A 479 22.34 11.14 20.83
CA LYS A 479 21.33 12.14 20.49
C LYS A 479 20.11 11.43 19.92
N PHE A 480 18.94 11.68 20.49
CA PHE A 480 17.68 11.17 19.97
C PHE A 480 17.44 11.61 18.52
N LEU A 481 17.05 10.66 17.66
CA LEU A 481 16.71 10.90 16.26
C LEU A 481 15.22 10.68 16.01
N ARG A 482 14.72 9.49 16.34
CA ARG A 482 13.32 9.10 16.09
C ARG A 482 12.90 7.89 16.92
N VAL A 483 11.61 7.59 16.87
CA VAL A 483 11.03 6.34 17.36
C VAL A 483 10.31 5.70 16.19
N TRP A 484 10.48 4.41 15.98
CA TRP A 484 9.71 3.71 14.95
C TRP A 484 8.22 3.76 15.27
N ALA A 485 7.42 4.20 14.30
CA ALA A 485 5.96 4.15 14.39
C ALA A 485 5.52 2.68 14.39
N ASP A 486 4.53 2.34 15.22
CA ASP A 486 4.08 0.95 15.38
C ASP A 486 3.30 0.48 14.14
N SER A 487 4.03 0.02 13.12
CA SER A 487 3.47 -0.56 11.89
C SER A 487 3.44 -2.09 11.90
N GLY A 488 3.80 -2.72 13.04
CA GLY A 488 3.93 -4.18 13.15
C GLY A 488 3.42 -4.79 14.46
N SER A 489 2.84 -4.00 15.37
CA SER A 489 2.30 -4.36 16.69
C SER A 489 3.14 -5.37 17.47
N LEU A 490 4.11 -4.86 18.25
CA LEU A 490 4.92 -5.68 19.14
C LEU A 490 4.13 -6.06 20.42
N LYS A 491 4.22 -7.32 20.86
CA LYS A 491 3.54 -7.83 22.07
C LYS A 491 4.51 -8.08 23.21
N ASP A 492 5.58 -8.82 22.97
CA ASP A 492 6.68 -9.06 23.92
C ASP A 492 8.00 -9.20 23.14
N PRO A 493 8.57 -8.08 22.65
CA PRO A 493 9.76 -8.10 21.83
C PRO A 493 11.00 -8.39 22.69
N ALA A 494 11.80 -9.39 22.30
CA ALA A 494 12.88 -9.91 23.13
C ALA A 494 14.28 -9.58 22.60
N SER A 495 14.48 -9.58 21.29
CA SER A 495 15.77 -9.30 20.67
C SER A 495 15.61 -8.55 19.35
N LEU A 496 16.57 -7.66 19.07
CA LEU A 496 16.69 -6.90 17.82
C LEU A 496 18.02 -7.27 17.16
N SER A 497 18.01 -7.60 15.87
CA SER A 497 19.21 -7.84 15.07
C SER A 497 19.20 -6.97 13.82
N TYR A 498 20.38 -6.58 13.36
CA TYR A 498 20.59 -5.85 12.11
C TYR A 498 21.36 -6.74 11.13
N ASP A 499 20.93 -6.84 9.87
CA ASP A 499 21.58 -7.72 8.88
C ASP A 499 22.83 -7.11 8.22
N GLY A 500 23.16 -5.85 8.50
CA GLY A 500 24.23 -5.14 7.79
C GLY A 500 23.84 -4.72 6.38
N LYS A 501 22.57 -4.87 5.99
CA LYS A 501 22.06 -4.69 4.63
C LYS A 501 20.79 -3.83 4.55
N GLY A 502 20.46 -3.12 5.63
CA GLY A 502 19.37 -2.15 5.71
C GLY A 502 18.09 -2.67 6.38
N PHE A 503 18.07 -3.91 6.87
CA PHE A 503 16.89 -4.47 7.53
C PHE A 503 17.16 -4.97 8.95
N PHE A 504 16.12 -4.84 9.76
CA PHE A 504 16.11 -5.19 11.17
C PHE A 504 15.10 -6.30 11.45
N TYR A 505 15.46 -7.17 12.36
CA TYR A 505 14.71 -8.37 12.70
C TYR A 505 14.39 -8.30 14.19
N ILE A 506 13.11 -8.41 14.54
CA ILE A 506 12.66 -8.43 15.94
C ILE A 506 12.01 -9.78 16.21
N LEU A 507 12.53 -10.49 17.21
CA LEU A 507 11.85 -11.65 17.77
C LEU A 507 10.78 -11.18 18.76
N ASP A 508 9.53 -11.48 18.48
CA ASP A 508 8.39 -11.20 19.36
C ASP A 508 7.87 -12.51 19.97
N ARG A 509 8.09 -12.67 21.28
CA ARG A 509 7.69 -13.88 22.01
C ARG A 509 6.19 -13.93 22.23
N GLY A 510 5.51 -12.78 22.25
CA GLY A 510 4.07 -12.70 22.45
C GLY A 510 3.30 -13.18 21.23
N THR A 511 3.87 -13.03 20.03
CA THR A 511 3.31 -13.54 18.78
C THR A 511 4.05 -14.75 18.21
N TYR A 512 5.08 -15.25 18.90
CA TYR A 512 5.89 -16.42 18.52
C TYR A 512 6.47 -16.32 17.09
N ASN A 513 6.85 -15.11 16.68
CA ASN A 513 7.29 -14.85 15.32
C ASN A 513 8.45 -13.88 15.26
N VAL A 514 9.09 -13.82 14.10
CA VAL A 514 10.09 -12.80 13.78
C VAL A 514 9.45 -11.81 12.82
N LYS A 515 9.64 -10.51 13.08
CA LYS A 515 9.13 -9.39 12.28
C LYS A 515 10.32 -8.63 11.66
N ILE A 516 10.21 -8.29 10.39
CA ILE A 516 11.23 -7.57 9.63
C ILE A 516 10.79 -6.11 9.43
N PHE A 517 11.72 -5.19 9.65
CA PHE A 517 11.55 -3.75 9.45
C PHE A 517 12.68 -3.19 8.59
N ASP A 518 12.39 -2.17 7.78
CA ASP A 518 13.44 -1.39 7.13
C ASP A 518 14.08 -0.38 8.12
N ALA A 519 15.10 0.35 7.68
CA ALA A 519 15.83 1.31 8.50
C ALA A 519 14.95 2.47 9.04
N ASP A 520 13.83 2.77 8.37
CA ASP A 520 12.88 3.80 8.80
C ASP A 520 11.88 3.28 9.84
N GLY A 521 11.84 1.95 10.04
CA GLY A 521 10.95 1.28 10.98
C GLY A 521 9.64 0.84 10.35
N LYS A 522 9.56 0.73 9.03
CA LYS A 522 8.38 0.23 8.32
C LYS A 522 8.38 -1.29 8.33
N PHE A 523 7.29 -1.87 8.81
CA PHE A 523 7.06 -3.31 8.77
C PHE A 523 7.09 -3.83 7.32
N THR A 524 7.83 -4.91 7.10
CA THR A 524 8.04 -5.52 5.78
C THR A 524 7.46 -6.93 5.68
N ALA A 525 7.69 -7.77 6.69
CA ALA A 525 7.23 -9.16 6.69
C ALA A 525 7.27 -9.76 8.11
N SER A 526 6.57 -10.88 8.31
CA SER A 526 6.75 -11.71 9.50
C SER A 526 6.59 -13.19 9.19
N PHE A 527 7.24 -14.03 9.98
CA PHE A 527 7.14 -15.48 9.81
C PHE A 527 7.32 -16.24 11.14
N PHE A 528 6.88 -17.49 11.13
CA PHE A 528 6.68 -18.40 12.27
C PHE A 528 5.38 -18.15 13.05
N ALA A 529 5.01 -19.18 13.80
CA ALA A 529 3.93 -19.16 14.75
C ALA A 529 4.21 -20.16 15.88
N LYS A 530 3.30 -20.19 16.87
CA LYS A 530 3.43 -21.04 18.03
C LYS A 530 3.34 -22.52 17.67
N GLY A 531 4.32 -23.31 18.08
CA GLY A 531 4.27 -24.76 17.92
C GLY A 531 5.61 -25.44 18.15
N ARG A 532 5.61 -26.78 18.16
CA ARG A 532 6.81 -27.60 18.44
C ARG A 532 7.44 -28.18 17.17
N GLY A 533 6.81 -27.98 16.02
CA GLY A 533 7.32 -28.44 14.74
C GLY A 533 8.67 -27.82 14.39
N GLU A 534 9.34 -28.36 13.37
CA GLU A 534 10.66 -27.86 12.93
C GLU A 534 10.63 -26.45 12.32
N ARG A 535 9.44 -25.94 12.02
CA ARG A 535 9.17 -24.66 11.35
C ARG A 535 8.25 -23.75 12.18
N GLU A 536 8.12 -24.06 13.46
CA GLU A 536 7.29 -23.38 14.45
C GLU A 536 8.16 -23.05 15.68
N LEU A 537 7.72 -22.12 16.53
CA LEU A 537 8.45 -21.71 17.74
C LEU A 537 7.61 -21.97 18.98
N TRP A 538 8.14 -22.68 19.97
CA TRP A 538 7.37 -23.06 21.17
C TRP A 538 7.58 -22.11 22.35
N ALA A 539 8.84 -21.78 22.64
CA ALA A 539 9.24 -20.83 23.68
C ALA A 539 10.50 -20.09 23.24
N PRO A 540 10.40 -19.25 22.18
CA PRO A 540 11.55 -18.55 21.67
C PRO A 540 12.07 -17.54 22.70
N GLN A 541 13.39 -17.45 22.89
CA GLN A 541 13.98 -16.54 23.88
C GLN A 541 14.86 -15.45 23.26
N TYR A 542 15.65 -15.81 22.26
CA TYR A 542 16.62 -14.91 21.64
C TYR A 542 16.79 -15.25 20.16
N MET A 543 17.18 -14.24 19.38
CA MET A 543 17.47 -14.39 17.96
C MET A 543 18.70 -13.56 17.60
N ALA A 544 19.52 -14.11 16.70
CA ALA A 544 20.64 -13.42 16.08
C ALA A 544 20.60 -13.64 14.56
N PHE A 545 21.08 -12.65 13.81
CA PHE A 545 21.27 -12.73 12.36
C PHE A 545 22.75 -12.88 12.02
N SER A 546 23.09 -13.80 11.11
CA SER A 546 24.44 -13.98 10.58
C SER A 546 24.40 -14.78 9.28
N ASP A 547 25.23 -14.40 8.29
CA ASP A 547 25.38 -15.12 7.01
C ASP A 547 24.05 -15.43 6.31
N ASP A 548 23.19 -14.41 6.17
CA ASP A 548 21.84 -14.51 5.59
C ASP A 548 20.94 -15.53 6.26
N ARG A 549 21.24 -15.85 7.51
CA ARG A 549 20.44 -16.73 8.35
C ARG A 549 20.00 -16.03 9.62
N ILE A 550 18.79 -16.35 10.01
CA ILE A 550 18.35 -16.12 11.38
C ILE A 550 18.57 -17.38 12.19
N TYR A 551 19.08 -17.21 13.40
CA TYR A 551 19.19 -18.24 14.41
C TYR A 551 18.19 -17.89 15.50
N VAL A 552 17.43 -18.87 16.00
CA VAL A 552 16.45 -18.65 17.07
C VAL A 552 16.66 -19.70 18.15
N SER A 553 16.77 -19.27 19.41
CA SER A 553 16.73 -20.17 20.56
C SER A 553 15.27 -20.45 20.90
N ASP A 554 14.88 -21.73 20.83
CA ASP A 554 13.55 -22.22 21.18
C ASP A 554 13.70 -23.11 22.43
N LEU A 555 13.65 -22.45 23.58
CA LEU A 555 14.20 -22.97 24.83
C LEU A 555 13.53 -24.27 25.28
N GLU A 556 12.19 -24.28 25.33
CA GLU A 556 11.44 -25.46 25.75
C GLU A 556 11.38 -26.55 24.67
N ALA A 557 11.69 -26.23 23.41
CA ALA A 557 11.96 -27.21 22.37
C ALA A 557 13.41 -27.75 22.40
N SER A 558 14.22 -27.28 23.36
CA SER A 558 15.62 -27.69 23.58
C SER A 558 16.50 -27.58 22.34
N ARG A 559 16.38 -26.45 21.63
CA ARG A 559 17.14 -26.22 20.40
C ARG A 559 17.48 -24.76 20.15
N VAL A 560 18.60 -24.55 19.47
CA VAL A 560 18.83 -23.38 18.61
C VAL A 560 18.68 -23.86 17.16
N VAL A 561 17.90 -23.14 16.35
CA VAL A 561 17.62 -23.49 14.95
C VAL A 561 17.93 -22.33 14.03
N ALA A 562 18.52 -22.64 12.87
CA ALA A 562 18.85 -21.64 11.85
C ALA A 562 17.94 -21.78 10.62
N PHE A 563 17.58 -20.65 10.01
CA PHE A 563 16.82 -20.60 8.77
C PHE A 563 17.45 -19.58 7.82
N ASP A 564 17.54 -19.95 6.54
CA ASP A 564 18.00 -19.05 5.49
C ASP A 564 16.91 -18.00 5.23
N VAL A 565 17.31 -16.74 5.21
CA VAL A 565 16.48 -15.60 4.82
C VAL A 565 16.84 -15.21 3.40
N SER A 566 15.84 -14.95 2.58
CA SER A 566 16.06 -14.50 1.20
C SER A 566 15.22 -13.28 0.90
N TYR A 567 15.87 -12.28 0.29
CA TYR A 567 15.25 -11.07 -0.20
C TYR A 567 14.95 -11.19 -1.69
N LEU A 568 13.77 -10.74 -2.09
CA LEU A 568 13.33 -10.64 -3.46
C LEU A 568 13.41 -9.17 -3.90
N PRO A 569 14.31 -8.82 -4.83
CA PRO A 569 14.48 -7.44 -5.27
C PRO A 569 13.24 -6.86 -5.97
N GLU A 570 13.11 -5.54 -5.88
CA GLU A 570 12.09 -4.78 -6.61
C GLU A 570 12.32 -4.84 -8.13
N GLU A 571 11.24 -4.69 -8.90
CA GLU A 571 11.31 -4.69 -10.36
C GLU A 571 12.05 -3.43 -10.90
N PRO A 572 12.94 -3.58 -11.89
CA PRO A 572 13.52 -2.44 -12.58
C PRO A 572 12.46 -1.60 -13.31
N THR A 573 12.67 -0.29 -13.35
CA THR A 573 11.81 0.69 -14.03
C THR A 573 12.56 1.46 -15.11
N GLY A 574 11.84 2.11 -16.03
CA GLY A 574 12.45 2.95 -17.06
C GLY A 574 13.40 2.20 -18.02
N LEU A 575 13.10 0.93 -18.32
CA LEU A 575 13.88 0.16 -19.30
C LEU A 575 13.80 0.83 -20.67
N ALA A 576 14.95 1.15 -21.25
CA ALA A 576 15.13 1.75 -22.55
C ALA A 576 16.10 0.92 -23.39
N ALA A 577 15.94 0.98 -24.72
CA ALA A 577 16.78 0.29 -25.69
C ALA A 577 17.22 1.24 -26.80
N GLU A 578 18.50 1.19 -27.15
CA GLU A 578 19.09 1.92 -28.28
C GLU A 578 19.76 0.95 -29.25
N THR A 579 19.42 1.05 -30.53
CA THR A 579 19.91 0.16 -31.58
C THR A 579 21.19 0.70 -32.21
N GLY A 580 22.24 -0.12 -32.26
CA GLY A 580 23.43 0.10 -33.09
C GLY A 580 23.52 -0.89 -34.27
N ASP A 581 24.58 -0.80 -35.07
CA ASP A 581 24.75 -1.63 -36.29
C ASP A 581 24.90 -3.13 -35.99
N LYS A 582 25.36 -3.50 -34.80
CA LYS A 582 25.63 -4.88 -34.39
C LYS A 582 25.08 -5.24 -33.01
N THR A 583 24.66 -4.26 -32.23
CA THR A 583 24.27 -4.45 -30.83
C THR A 583 23.00 -3.66 -30.50
N VAL A 584 22.34 -4.07 -29.42
CA VAL A 584 21.29 -3.29 -28.75
C VAL A 584 21.79 -2.96 -27.35
N ASN A 585 21.87 -1.67 -27.05
CA ASN A 585 22.26 -1.17 -25.73
C ASN A 585 21.01 -0.94 -24.88
N LEU A 586 20.96 -1.56 -23.72
CA LEU A 586 19.87 -1.46 -22.77
C LEU A 586 20.32 -0.67 -21.55
N SER A 587 19.41 0.15 -21.01
CA SER A 587 19.59 0.81 -19.72
C SER A 587 18.27 0.84 -18.95
N TRP A 588 18.35 0.86 -17.62
CA TRP A 588 17.18 0.93 -16.74
C TRP A 588 17.51 1.64 -15.43
N GLN A 589 16.51 1.80 -14.58
CA GLN A 589 16.64 2.26 -13.20
C GLN A 589 16.21 1.15 -12.25
N ALA A 590 16.88 1.02 -11.12
CA ALA A 590 16.49 0.04 -10.10
C ALA A 590 16.86 0.52 -8.70
N LYS A 591 15.99 0.23 -7.74
CA LYS A 591 16.31 0.41 -6.33
C LYS A 591 17.31 -0.66 -5.92
N THR A 592 18.51 -0.23 -5.56
CA THR A 592 19.58 -1.13 -5.09
C THR A 592 19.74 -0.99 -3.59
N ASN A 593 19.95 -2.11 -2.92
CA ASN A 593 20.39 -2.20 -1.53
C ASN A 593 21.45 -3.31 -1.45
N ALA A 594 22.01 -3.54 -0.26
CA ALA A 594 23.04 -4.55 -0.08
C ALA A 594 22.54 -6.00 -0.27
N TRP A 595 21.24 -6.21 -0.49
CA TRP A 595 20.68 -7.48 -0.92
C TRP A 595 20.66 -7.66 -2.45
N THR A 596 20.89 -6.62 -3.25
CA THR A 596 20.89 -6.69 -4.72
C THR A 596 22.31 -6.94 -5.25
N LYS A 597 22.52 -8.05 -5.97
CA LYS A 597 23.82 -8.48 -6.51
C LYS A 597 24.05 -8.06 -7.96
N GLY A 598 22.99 -7.87 -8.74
CA GLY A 598 23.05 -7.55 -10.16
C GLY A 598 21.69 -7.71 -10.83
N PHE A 599 21.68 -7.96 -12.13
CA PHE A 599 20.47 -8.01 -12.95
C PHE A 599 20.57 -9.15 -13.98
N LYS A 600 19.42 -9.72 -14.34
CA LYS A 600 19.24 -10.55 -15.54
C LYS A 600 18.49 -9.78 -16.60
N VAL A 601 18.85 -10.02 -17.85
CA VAL A 601 18.18 -9.48 -19.02
C VAL A 601 17.57 -10.63 -19.79
N PHE A 602 16.31 -10.47 -20.17
CA PHE A 602 15.56 -11.42 -20.99
C PHE A 602 15.13 -10.77 -22.28
N ARG A 603 14.95 -11.60 -23.31
CA ARG A 603 14.60 -11.20 -24.67
C ARG A 603 13.54 -12.12 -25.24
N ALA A 604 12.62 -11.60 -26.04
CA ALA A 604 11.71 -12.37 -26.87
C ALA A 604 11.65 -11.79 -28.28
N SER A 605 11.32 -12.61 -29.29
CA SER A 605 11.11 -12.16 -30.68
C SER A 605 9.75 -12.66 -31.19
N GLY A 606 8.90 -11.75 -31.69
CA GLY A 606 7.55 -12.09 -32.15
C GLY A 606 6.66 -12.65 -31.04
N SER A 607 5.88 -13.70 -31.32
CA SER A 607 5.05 -14.43 -30.33
C SER A 607 5.79 -15.60 -29.66
N GLY A 608 7.11 -15.62 -29.68
CA GLY A 608 7.92 -16.72 -29.13
C GLY A 608 8.06 -16.66 -27.61
N ASP A 609 8.56 -17.74 -27.02
CA ASP A 609 8.90 -17.82 -25.60
C ASP A 609 10.09 -16.91 -25.26
N MET A 610 10.10 -16.38 -24.03
CA MET A 610 11.14 -15.50 -23.50
C MET A 610 12.43 -16.29 -23.19
N GLU A 611 13.58 -15.82 -23.67
CA GLU A 611 14.91 -16.40 -23.42
C GLU A 611 15.79 -15.47 -22.56
N GLU A 612 16.78 -16.02 -21.86
CA GLU A 612 17.78 -15.24 -21.12
C GLU A 612 18.82 -14.67 -22.10
N ALA A 613 18.88 -13.34 -22.21
CA ALA A 613 19.86 -12.65 -23.05
C ALA A 613 21.23 -12.55 -22.36
N GLY A 614 21.25 -12.37 -21.03
CA GLY A 614 22.47 -12.34 -20.22
C GLY A 614 22.29 -11.75 -18.82
N SER A 615 23.40 -11.39 -18.18
CA SER A 615 23.44 -10.81 -16.83
C SER A 615 24.28 -9.53 -16.79
N ALA A 616 23.91 -8.58 -15.95
CA ALA A 616 24.61 -7.30 -15.76
C ALA A 616 24.89 -7.03 -14.27
N ALA A 617 26.06 -6.48 -13.95
CA ALA A 617 26.38 -6.04 -12.59
C ALA A 617 25.77 -4.66 -12.28
N GLY A 618 25.59 -3.82 -13.30
CA GLY A 618 24.99 -2.49 -13.20
C GLY A 618 23.66 -2.39 -13.96
N MET A 619 23.13 -1.18 -14.10
CA MET A 619 21.82 -0.93 -14.71
C MET A 619 21.88 -0.75 -16.23
N ALA A 620 22.81 -1.44 -16.89
CA ALA A 620 22.99 -1.41 -18.33
C ALA A 620 23.50 -2.76 -18.85
N TYR A 621 23.12 -3.10 -20.07
CA TYR A 621 23.52 -4.35 -20.74
C TYR A 621 23.61 -4.15 -22.24
N GLU A 622 24.58 -4.78 -22.89
CA GLU A 622 24.71 -4.79 -24.35
C GLU A 622 24.40 -6.20 -24.87
N ASP A 623 23.40 -6.31 -25.74
CA ASP A 623 23.10 -7.54 -26.45
C ASP A 623 23.71 -7.51 -27.86
N SER A 624 24.52 -8.51 -28.18
CA SER A 624 25.15 -8.70 -29.50
C SER A 624 24.69 -9.97 -30.23
N ALA A 625 23.87 -10.80 -29.58
CA ALA A 625 23.42 -12.08 -30.12
C ALA A 625 22.15 -11.93 -30.96
N LEU A 626 22.17 -11.02 -31.95
CA LEU A 626 20.98 -10.52 -32.65
C LEU A 626 20.91 -10.98 -34.11
N LYS A 627 19.69 -11.18 -34.61
CA LYS A 627 19.40 -11.45 -36.02
C LYS A 627 18.94 -10.16 -36.70
N PRO A 628 19.50 -9.81 -37.87
CA PRO A 628 19.00 -8.72 -38.70
C PRO A 628 17.49 -8.83 -38.97
N ASP A 629 16.87 -7.69 -39.26
CA ASP A 629 15.44 -7.55 -39.55
C ASP A 629 14.50 -8.20 -38.53
N THR A 630 14.82 -8.11 -37.23
CA THR A 630 14.05 -8.75 -36.16
C THR A 630 13.60 -7.74 -35.10
N THR A 631 12.32 -7.78 -34.72
CA THR A 631 11.80 -7.05 -33.55
C THR A 631 11.97 -7.87 -32.29
N TYR A 632 12.61 -7.27 -31.29
CA TYR A 632 12.87 -7.84 -29.98
C TYR A 632 12.11 -7.10 -28.87
N TYR A 633 11.69 -7.84 -27.86
CA TYR A 633 11.11 -7.34 -26.62
C TYR A 633 12.06 -7.68 -25.47
N TYR A 634 12.62 -6.66 -24.81
CA TYR A 634 13.54 -6.84 -23.69
C TYR A 634 12.89 -6.62 -22.34
N TYR A 635 13.37 -7.35 -21.34
CA TYR A 635 12.97 -7.25 -19.95
C TYR A 635 14.22 -7.29 -19.07
N ALA A 636 14.19 -6.58 -17.94
CA ALA A 636 15.23 -6.66 -16.92
C ALA A 636 14.64 -7.11 -15.58
N ALA A 637 15.37 -7.91 -14.81
CA ALA A 637 15.02 -8.27 -13.44
C ALA A 637 16.24 -8.14 -12.53
N ALA A 638 16.05 -7.60 -11.32
CA ALA A 638 17.11 -7.56 -10.32
C ALA A 638 17.32 -8.94 -9.68
N LEU A 639 18.56 -9.24 -9.31
CA LEU A 639 19.00 -10.48 -8.66
C LEU A 639 19.43 -10.20 -7.23
N SER A 640 18.97 -11.03 -6.30
CA SER A 640 19.43 -10.98 -4.91
C SER A 640 20.82 -11.60 -4.75
N VAL A 641 21.46 -11.34 -3.62
CA VAL A 641 22.71 -12.02 -3.20
C VAL A 641 22.55 -13.54 -3.08
N SER A 642 21.34 -14.03 -2.75
CA SER A 642 21.01 -15.46 -2.74
C SER A 642 20.65 -16.02 -4.12
N GLY A 643 20.70 -15.19 -5.18
CA GLY A 643 20.41 -15.58 -6.55
C GLY A 643 18.92 -15.62 -6.90
N MET A 644 18.04 -15.11 -6.04
CA MET A 644 16.62 -14.99 -6.36
C MET A 644 16.38 -13.85 -7.34
N GLN A 645 15.61 -14.13 -8.39
CA GLN A 645 15.21 -13.14 -9.39
C GLN A 645 13.94 -12.42 -8.94
N GLY A 646 13.99 -11.08 -8.90
CA GLY A 646 12.86 -10.21 -8.66
C GLY A 646 11.88 -10.11 -9.83
N GLY A 647 10.94 -9.16 -9.74
CA GLY A 647 9.98 -8.90 -10.82
C GLY A 647 10.66 -8.44 -12.12
N LEU A 648 10.09 -8.84 -13.26
CA LEU A 648 10.50 -8.33 -14.58
C LEU A 648 9.99 -6.89 -14.76
N SER A 649 10.81 -6.05 -15.37
CA SER A 649 10.39 -4.72 -15.81
C SER A 649 9.25 -4.81 -16.84
N LYS A 650 8.57 -3.68 -17.08
CA LYS A 650 7.79 -3.54 -18.32
C LYS A 650 8.70 -3.77 -19.54
N PRO A 651 8.22 -4.44 -20.60
CA PRO A 651 9.04 -4.67 -21.78
C PRO A 651 9.34 -3.38 -22.52
N VAL A 652 10.50 -3.34 -23.18
CA VAL A 652 10.78 -2.37 -24.24
C VAL A 652 10.87 -3.09 -25.58
N GLU A 653 10.20 -2.55 -26.60
CA GLU A 653 10.25 -3.06 -27.97
C GLU A 653 11.36 -2.36 -28.75
N VAL A 654 12.13 -3.12 -29.53
CA VAL A 654 13.18 -2.59 -30.40
C VAL A 654 13.29 -3.39 -31.69
N TYR A 655 13.33 -2.69 -32.83
CA TYR A 655 13.59 -3.30 -34.13
C TYR A 655 15.09 -3.24 -34.43
N PHE A 656 15.70 -4.40 -34.65
CA PHE A 656 17.11 -4.53 -35.00
C PHE A 656 17.25 -4.83 -36.50
N LYS A 657 17.71 -3.84 -37.26
CA LYS A 657 17.91 -3.96 -38.72
C LYS A 657 19.14 -4.82 -39.07
N GLY A 658 20.19 -4.80 -38.25
CA GLY A 658 21.48 -5.45 -38.54
C GLY A 658 22.37 -4.61 -39.47
N PRO A 659 23.64 -5.03 -39.69
CA PRO A 659 24.59 -4.25 -40.47
C PRO A 659 24.21 -4.25 -41.96
N GLU A 660 24.13 -3.07 -42.59
CA GLU A 660 23.86 -2.94 -44.02
C GLU A 660 24.96 -3.63 -44.86
N ALA A 661 24.58 -4.51 -45.78
CA ALA A 661 25.50 -5.11 -46.74
C ALA A 661 25.96 -4.04 -47.76
N PRO A 662 27.25 -4.01 -48.14
CA PRO A 662 27.73 -3.06 -49.14
C PRO A 662 27.17 -3.41 -50.53
N ALA A 663 26.58 -2.42 -51.21
CA ALA A 663 25.96 -2.60 -52.51
C ALA A 663 26.99 -2.91 -53.63
N PRO A 664 26.71 -3.84 -54.57
CA PRO A 664 27.53 -4.02 -55.78
C PRO A 664 27.29 -2.92 -56.82
N ALA A 665 28.34 -2.59 -57.58
CA ALA A 665 28.36 -1.56 -58.60
C ALA A 665 27.30 -1.76 -59.72
N ALA A 666 26.67 -0.66 -60.13
CA ALA A 666 25.63 -0.63 -61.17
C ALA A 666 26.18 -0.29 -62.57
N VAL A 667 25.60 -0.90 -63.61
CA VAL A 667 25.64 -0.51 -65.03
C VAL A 667 24.20 -0.56 -65.58
N PRO A 668 23.79 0.35 -66.51
CA PRO A 668 22.44 0.92 -66.57
C PRO A 668 21.58 0.44 -67.75
N GLU A 669 20.26 0.71 -67.69
CA GLU A 669 19.32 1.16 -68.77
C GLU A 669 17.84 0.88 -68.41
N PRO A 670 16.82 1.45 -69.10
CA PRO A 670 16.59 2.84 -69.45
C PRO A 670 15.16 3.33 -69.05
N GLU A 671 14.92 4.61 -69.33
CA GLU A 671 13.84 5.49 -68.90
C GLU A 671 12.38 5.03 -69.12
N ALA A 672 11.51 5.45 -68.19
CA ALA A 672 10.11 5.76 -68.50
C ALA A 672 9.71 7.09 -67.82
N ALA A 673 9.28 8.03 -68.64
CA ALA A 673 8.94 9.40 -68.33
C ALA A 673 7.74 9.54 -67.38
N ALA A 674 7.77 10.57 -66.53
CA ALA A 674 6.60 11.12 -65.88
C ALA A 674 6.68 12.65 -65.80
N GLU A 675 5.54 13.27 -66.05
CA GLU A 675 5.36 14.64 -66.50
C GLU A 675 5.66 15.71 -65.45
N ARG A 676 6.18 16.84 -65.93
CA ARG A 676 6.47 18.04 -65.15
C ARG A 676 5.17 18.69 -64.65
N LYS A 677 4.95 18.65 -63.34
CA LYS A 677 4.25 19.74 -62.64
C LYS A 677 5.31 20.65 -62.02
N ASN A 678 5.14 21.97 -62.15
CA ASN A 678 5.97 22.97 -61.48
C ASN A 678 5.73 22.87 -59.96
N VAL A 679 6.45 21.97 -59.29
CA VAL A 679 6.44 21.82 -57.82
C VAL A 679 7.71 22.47 -57.27
N ALA A 680 7.60 23.19 -56.15
CA ALA A 680 8.77 23.81 -55.53
C ALA A 680 9.80 22.74 -55.13
N PRO A 681 11.13 23.01 -55.26
CA PRO A 681 12.19 22.06 -54.91
C PRO A 681 12.04 21.46 -53.50
N MET A 682 11.63 22.30 -52.56
CA MET A 682 11.19 21.91 -51.22
C MET A 682 9.84 22.56 -50.93
N GLU A 683 8.93 21.84 -50.29
CA GLU A 683 7.60 22.35 -49.92
C GLU A 683 7.19 21.90 -48.51
N ILE A 684 6.22 22.62 -47.95
CA ILE A 684 5.58 22.32 -46.66
C ILE A 684 4.17 21.81 -46.97
N ILE A 685 3.83 20.62 -46.47
CA ILE A 685 2.50 20.03 -46.57
C ILE A 685 1.87 19.99 -45.18
N PRO A 686 0.77 20.71 -44.93
CA PRO A 686 0.04 20.61 -43.68
C PRO A 686 -0.46 19.18 -43.46
N SER A 687 -0.07 18.55 -42.36
CA SER A 687 -0.50 17.17 -42.04
C SER A 687 -1.65 17.15 -41.02
N ALA A 688 -1.54 17.94 -39.94
CA ALA A 688 -2.61 18.15 -38.96
C ALA A 688 -2.35 19.45 -38.17
N LEU A 689 -3.17 20.48 -38.36
CA LEU A 689 -3.17 21.70 -37.54
C LEU A 689 -4.44 21.73 -36.70
N ASN A 690 -4.30 21.62 -35.37
CA ASN A 690 -5.43 21.55 -34.45
C ASN A 690 -5.97 22.94 -34.08
N PHE A 691 -7.16 22.99 -33.48
CA PHE A 691 -7.66 24.22 -32.85
C PHE A 691 -6.77 24.64 -31.69
N LEU A 692 -6.54 25.95 -31.53
CA LEU A 692 -5.75 26.50 -30.43
C LEU A 692 -6.65 27.06 -29.34
N PHE A 693 -6.61 26.45 -28.17
CA PHE A 693 -7.25 26.99 -26.97
C PHE A 693 -6.39 28.10 -26.36
N SER A 694 -6.92 29.32 -26.29
CA SER A 694 -6.19 30.48 -25.77
C SER A 694 -5.74 30.30 -24.31
N ALA A 695 -6.52 29.63 -23.46
CA ALA A 695 -6.15 29.32 -22.07
C ALA A 695 -4.96 28.33 -21.97
N ASN A 696 -4.74 27.50 -22.98
CA ASN A 696 -3.65 26.50 -23.04
C ASN A 696 -2.35 27.05 -23.62
N TYR A 697 -2.18 28.36 -23.75
CA TYR A 697 -1.04 28.92 -24.47
C TYR A 697 0.35 28.47 -23.97
N LYS A 698 0.49 28.16 -22.66
CA LYS A 698 1.71 27.59 -22.07
C LYS A 698 1.93 26.11 -22.41
N TYR A 699 0.85 25.35 -22.58
CA TYR A 699 0.89 23.93 -22.97
C TYR A 699 1.61 23.77 -24.32
N TYR A 700 1.34 24.68 -25.26
CA TYR A 700 1.91 24.64 -26.61
C TYR A 700 3.41 24.97 -26.69
N MET A 701 4.03 25.40 -25.58
CA MET A 701 5.49 25.53 -25.49
C MET A 701 6.20 24.19 -25.40
N LYS A 702 5.52 23.17 -24.85
CA LYS A 702 6.07 21.82 -24.61
C LYS A 702 5.41 20.76 -25.49
N LYS A 703 4.24 21.06 -26.04
CA LYS A 703 3.42 20.13 -26.83
C LYS A 703 3.11 20.77 -28.19
N PRO A 704 3.19 20.02 -29.29
CA PRO A 704 3.02 20.61 -30.60
C PRO A 704 1.59 21.11 -30.84
N VAL A 705 1.46 22.30 -31.44
CA VAL A 705 0.19 22.85 -31.93
C VAL A 705 -0.36 22.07 -33.14
N GLY A 706 0.54 21.35 -33.82
CA GLY A 706 0.23 20.54 -34.98
C GLY A 706 1.52 19.99 -35.59
N ARG A 707 1.38 19.33 -36.73
CA ARG A 707 2.48 18.71 -37.46
C ARG A 707 2.41 19.10 -38.93
N VAL A 708 3.57 19.26 -39.55
CA VAL A 708 3.69 19.44 -41.00
C VAL A 708 4.69 18.47 -41.58
N THR A 709 4.51 18.14 -42.85
CA THR A 709 5.44 17.31 -43.60
C THR A 709 6.29 18.21 -44.49
N VAL A 710 7.61 18.11 -44.37
CA VAL A 710 8.56 18.72 -45.28
C VAL A 710 8.87 17.71 -46.39
N GLN A 711 8.66 18.10 -47.64
CA GLN A 711 8.88 17.23 -48.80
C GLN A 711 9.97 17.78 -49.70
N ASN A 712 10.93 16.91 -50.06
CA ASN A 712 11.97 17.19 -51.05
C ASN A 712 11.56 16.64 -52.41
N ASN A 713 11.31 17.52 -53.37
CA ASN A 713 10.87 17.19 -54.73
C ASN A 713 12.04 17.11 -55.73
N THR A 714 13.28 17.19 -55.25
CA THR A 714 14.49 17.15 -56.09
C THR A 714 15.18 15.78 -56.03
N GLN A 715 16.21 15.64 -56.87
CA GLN A 715 17.12 14.48 -56.89
C GLN A 715 18.36 14.70 -56.00
N SER A 716 18.41 15.76 -55.20
CA SER A 716 19.55 16.08 -54.33
C SER A 716 19.13 16.12 -52.87
N ASP A 717 20.01 15.68 -51.97
CA ASP A 717 19.77 15.73 -50.54
C ASP A 717 19.97 17.16 -50.01
N PHE A 718 19.17 17.55 -49.02
CA PHE A 718 19.36 18.82 -48.31
C PHE A 718 19.67 18.57 -46.85
N SER A 719 20.78 19.13 -46.36
CA SER A 719 21.15 19.08 -44.95
C SER A 719 20.81 20.40 -44.25
N ASN A 720 20.56 20.33 -42.95
CA ASN A 720 20.27 21.48 -42.08
C ASN A 720 19.09 22.34 -42.60
N VAL A 721 18.03 21.70 -43.06
CA VAL A 721 16.81 22.39 -43.52
C VAL A 721 16.12 23.00 -42.31
N LYS A 722 15.96 24.32 -42.29
CA LYS A 722 15.37 25.04 -41.18
C LYS A 722 13.89 25.30 -41.45
N LEU A 723 13.01 24.87 -40.56
CA LEU A 723 11.59 25.21 -40.56
C LEU A 723 11.29 26.22 -39.44
N SER A 724 10.87 27.43 -39.82
CA SER A 724 10.45 28.49 -38.91
C SER A 724 8.91 28.57 -38.87
N PHE A 725 8.32 28.51 -37.68
CA PHE A 725 6.88 28.67 -37.46
C PHE A 725 6.58 29.96 -36.69
N PHE A 726 5.68 30.78 -37.21
CA PHE A 726 5.35 32.07 -36.62
C PHE A 726 3.84 32.31 -36.61
N PHE A 727 3.30 32.60 -35.44
CA PHE A 727 1.92 33.00 -35.26
C PHE A 727 1.85 34.52 -35.10
N LYS A 728 1.37 35.20 -36.15
CA LYS A 728 1.43 36.66 -36.23
C LYS A 728 0.74 37.31 -35.02
N ASP A 729 1.35 38.34 -34.46
CA ASP A 729 0.89 39.15 -33.32
C ASP A 729 0.86 38.45 -31.94
N PHE A 730 0.91 37.12 -31.90
CA PHE A 730 0.85 36.30 -30.67
C PHE A 730 2.13 35.52 -30.36
N MET A 731 3.14 35.58 -31.23
CA MET A 731 4.50 35.13 -30.92
C MET A 731 5.43 36.33 -31.03
N ASP A 732 6.35 36.47 -30.06
CA ASP A 732 7.35 37.54 -30.11
C ASP A 732 8.50 37.17 -31.07
N PHE A 733 8.78 35.88 -31.23
CA PHE A 733 9.77 35.32 -32.16
C PHE A 733 9.25 34.02 -32.79
N PRO A 734 9.64 33.69 -34.04
CA PRO A 734 9.35 32.38 -34.63
C PRO A 734 10.01 31.24 -33.85
N SER A 735 9.36 30.08 -33.82
CA SER A 735 9.97 28.83 -33.36
C SER A 735 10.67 28.14 -34.53
N ASP A 736 11.94 27.78 -34.34
CA ASP A 736 12.78 27.20 -35.38
C ASP A 736 13.06 25.73 -35.07
N THR A 737 12.82 24.86 -36.05
CA THR A 737 13.19 23.45 -36.01
C THR A 737 14.16 23.16 -37.14
N VAL A 738 15.32 22.61 -36.83
CA VAL A 738 16.31 22.17 -37.84
C VAL A 738 16.10 20.70 -38.12
N VAL A 739 15.82 20.37 -39.37
CA VAL A 739 15.80 19.01 -39.89
C VAL A 739 17.22 18.70 -40.42
N PRO A 740 17.98 17.81 -39.76
CA PRO A 740 19.38 17.59 -40.10
C PRO A 740 19.61 17.15 -41.55
N GLU A 741 18.68 16.34 -42.09
CA GLU A 741 18.74 15.83 -43.46
C GLU A 741 17.32 15.58 -44.00
N VAL A 742 17.08 16.00 -45.25
CA VAL A 742 15.90 15.63 -46.04
C VAL A 742 16.39 15.06 -47.38
N LYS A 743 16.34 13.74 -47.51
CA LYS A 743 16.83 13.01 -48.69
C LYS A 743 16.01 13.31 -49.93
N ALA A 744 16.62 13.18 -51.10
CA ALA A 744 15.99 13.29 -52.40
C ALA A 744 14.67 12.48 -52.48
N GLY A 745 13.59 13.11 -52.91
CA GLY A 745 12.27 12.48 -53.04
C GLY A 745 11.56 12.09 -51.73
N SER A 746 12.15 12.38 -50.56
CA SER A 746 11.63 11.92 -49.27
C SER A 746 10.71 12.94 -48.58
N LYS A 747 10.01 12.47 -47.54
CA LYS A 747 9.12 13.25 -46.67
C LYS A 747 9.57 13.09 -45.23
N VAL A 748 9.61 14.20 -44.49
CA VAL A 748 9.95 14.23 -43.06
C VAL A 748 8.85 14.98 -42.31
N ASP A 749 8.26 14.33 -41.32
CA ASP A 749 7.28 14.97 -40.43
C ASP A 749 8.00 15.79 -39.35
N VAL A 750 7.52 17.01 -39.15
CA VAL A 750 8.06 17.97 -38.18
C VAL A 750 6.93 18.50 -37.31
N ASP A 751 7.10 18.34 -36.00
CA ASP A 751 6.20 18.86 -34.99
C ASP A 751 6.38 20.39 -34.85
N LEU A 752 5.27 21.13 -34.81
CA LEU A 752 5.25 22.58 -34.64
C LEU A 752 4.97 22.91 -33.19
N VAL A 753 5.92 23.52 -32.48
CA VAL A 753 5.71 24.07 -31.13
C VAL A 753 5.54 25.59 -31.20
N ALA A 754 4.75 26.17 -30.30
CA ALA A 754 4.44 27.60 -30.31
C ALA A 754 4.71 28.25 -28.95
N THR A 755 5.60 29.24 -28.92
CA THR A 755 5.81 30.09 -27.75
C THR A 755 4.90 31.31 -27.83
N LEU A 756 3.65 31.13 -27.43
CA LEU A 756 2.63 32.18 -27.48
C LEU A 756 2.80 33.19 -26.33
N ASN A 757 2.63 34.48 -26.62
CA ASN A 757 2.61 35.55 -25.63
C ASN A 757 1.20 35.77 -25.05
N ASN A 758 1.09 36.52 -23.96
CA ASN A 758 -0.18 36.71 -23.24
C ASN A 758 -1.29 37.41 -24.05
N ARG A 759 -0.96 38.04 -25.20
CA ARG A 759 -1.98 38.69 -26.05
C ARG A 759 -3.00 37.70 -26.58
N ILE A 760 -2.67 36.40 -26.62
CA ILE A 760 -3.59 35.33 -27.02
C ILE A 760 -4.83 35.30 -26.12
N LEU A 761 -4.71 35.73 -24.85
CA LEU A 761 -5.83 35.86 -23.91
C LEU A 761 -6.74 37.06 -24.19
N ASN A 762 -6.43 37.90 -25.19
CA ASN A 762 -7.33 38.95 -25.66
C ASN A 762 -8.39 38.44 -26.65
N ILE A 763 -8.25 37.20 -27.14
CA ILE A 763 -9.24 36.57 -28.01
C ILE A 763 -10.47 36.19 -27.16
N THR A 764 -11.56 36.92 -27.33
CA THR A 764 -12.83 36.67 -26.62
C THR A 764 -13.83 35.85 -27.44
N GLU A 765 -13.62 35.73 -28.75
CA GLU A 765 -14.45 34.99 -29.69
C GLU A 765 -13.57 34.14 -30.61
N ASP A 766 -14.10 32.99 -31.05
CA ASP A 766 -13.44 32.08 -31.98
C ASP A 766 -13.00 32.80 -33.26
N THR A 767 -11.68 32.92 -33.46
CA THR A 767 -11.12 33.74 -34.53
C THR A 767 -10.09 32.95 -35.35
N PRO A 768 -10.19 32.91 -36.69
CA PRO A 768 -9.12 32.37 -37.53
C PRO A 768 -7.94 33.36 -37.59
N ILE A 769 -6.76 32.93 -37.16
CA ILE A 769 -5.54 33.75 -37.17
C ILE A 769 -4.53 33.14 -38.14
N GLN A 770 -3.85 34.00 -38.91
CA GLN A 770 -2.85 33.57 -39.88
C GLN A 770 -1.56 33.12 -39.20
N CYS A 771 -1.15 31.88 -39.44
CA CYS A 771 0.20 31.41 -39.14
C CYS A 771 1.05 31.38 -40.42
N GLN A 772 2.35 31.57 -40.24
CA GLN A 772 3.35 31.53 -41.30
C GLN A 772 4.37 30.44 -40.98
N MET A 773 4.61 29.56 -41.95
CA MET A 773 5.64 28.53 -41.90
C MET A 773 6.64 28.81 -43.02
N THR A 774 7.91 29.00 -42.67
CA THR A 774 8.97 29.30 -43.63
C THR A 774 10.05 28.23 -43.57
N LEU A 775 10.23 27.53 -44.68
CA LEU A 775 11.32 26.58 -44.87
C LEU A 775 12.51 27.31 -45.50
N THR A 776 13.69 27.17 -44.91
CA THR A 776 14.95 27.74 -45.41
C THR A 776 15.93 26.59 -45.68
N TYR A 777 16.48 26.55 -46.89
CA TYR A 777 17.43 25.52 -47.34
C TYR A 777 18.45 26.13 -48.32
N TYR A 778 19.59 25.49 -48.49
CA TYR A 778 20.64 25.95 -49.41
C TYR A 778 20.67 25.09 -50.67
N GLN A 779 20.62 25.73 -51.83
CA GLN A 779 20.74 25.08 -53.13
C GLN A 779 21.81 25.81 -53.94
N ASP A 780 22.81 25.08 -54.44
CA ASP A 780 23.96 25.62 -55.19
C ASP A 780 24.72 26.75 -54.44
N GLY A 781 24.79 26.65 -53.12
CA GLY A 781 25.45 27.65 -52.26
C GLY A 781 24.63 28.93 -52.02
N ALA A 782 23.41 29.03 -52.57
CA ALA A 782 22.49 30.15 -52.33
C ALA A 782 21.35 29.74 -51.40
N GLU A 783 20.99 30.63 -50.47
CA GLU A 783 19.83 30.45 -49.59
C GLU A 783 18.53 30.54 -50.39
N LYS A 784 17.63 29.58 -50.16
CA LYS A 784 16.30 29.50 -50.75
C LYS A 784 15.27 29.39 -49.63
N THR A 785 14.13 30.02 -49.83
CA THR A 785 13.02 30.00 -48.88
C THR A 785 11.71 29.59 -49.56
N PHE A 786 10.90 28.80 -48.85
CA PHE A 786 9.52 28.52 -49.21
C PHE A 786 8.62 28.89 -48.03
N THR A 787 7.58 29.69 -48.27
CA THR A 787 6.67 30.14 -47.22
C THR A 787 5.26 29.68 -47.50
N LEU A 788 4.63 29.08 -46.48
CA LEU A 788 3.23 28.71 -46.46
C LEU A 788 2.50 29.53 -45.39
N ASN A 789 1.45 30.25 -45.78
CA ASN A 789 0.55 30.91 -44.84
C ASN A 789 -0.75 30.12 -44.73
N GLN A 790 -1.19 29.84 -43.52
CA GLN A 790 -2.42 29.10 -43.28
C GLN A 790 -3.19 29.67 -42.07
N PRO A 791 -4.50 29.86 -42.16
CA PRO A 791 -5.31 30.21 -41.00
C PRO A 791 -5.43 29.01 -40.05
N VAL A 792 -5.24 29.26 -38.75
CA VAL A 792 -5.56 28.32 -37.66
C VAL A 792 -6.65 28.95 -36.80
N LYS A 793 -7.69 28.19 -36.48
CA LYS A 793 -8.78 28.67 -35.62
C LYS A 793 -8.30 28.70 -34.17
N VAL A 794 -8.26 29.89 -33.60
CA VAL A 794 -7.97 30.14 -32.18
C VAL A 794 -9.30 30.33 -31.46
N LEU A 795 -9.54 29.51 -30.45
CA LEU A 795 -10.76 29.52 -29.66
C LEU A 795 -10.68 30.58 -28.57
N SER A 796 -11.84 31.07 -28.13
CA SER A 796 -11.96 32.05 -27.05
C SER A 796 -11.10 31.70 -25.82
N LYS A 797 -10.64 32.72 -25.08
CA LYS A 797 -9.95 32.56 -23.77
C LYS A 797 -10.75 31.79 -22.73
N ASN A 798 -12.06 31.70 -22.90
CA ASN A 798 -12.95 30.95 -22.03
C ASN A 798 -13.21 29.52 -22.54
N ALA A 799 -12.79 29.18 -23.75
CA ALA A 799 -13.09 27.90 -24.36
C ALA A 799 -12.33 26.74 -23.70
N ILE A 800 -13.04 25.63 -23.46
CA ILE A 800 -12.50 24.36 -22.97
C ILE A 800 -13.14 23.19 -23.72
N VAL A 801 -12.50 22.03 -23.68
CA VAL A 801 -13.07 20.74 -24.08
C VAL A 801 -12.80 19.72 -22.98
N TRP A 802 -13.72 18.79 -22.78
CA TRP A 802 -13.71 17.83 -21.67
C TRP A 802 -13.12 16.45 -22.03
N ASP A 803 -12.27 16.40 -23.07
CA ASP A 803 -11.47 15.21 -23.41
C ASP A 803 -10.51 14.84 -22.27
N ASN A 804 -10.01 15.86 -21.57
CA ASN A 804 -9.22 15.76 -20.36
C ASN A 804 -9.68 16.82 -19.35
N ALA A 805 -10.42 16.40 -18.32
CA ALA A 805 -10.94 17.28 -17.28
C ALA A 805 -9.84 18.01 -16.48
N ALA A 806 -8.58 17.54 -16.52
CA ALA A 806 -7.45 18.25 -15.92
C ALA A 806 -7.17 19.61 -16.59
N ARG A 807 -7.70 19.85 -17.80
CA ARG A 807 -7.61 21.13 -18.50
C ARG A 807 -8.25 22.29 -17.73
N LEU A 808 -9.21 22.00 -16.85
CA LEU A 808 -9.80 23.01 -15.96
C LEU A 808 -8.74 23.70 -15.09
N ALA A 809 -7.60 23.05 -14.84
CA ALA A 809 -6.48 23.61 -14.07
C ALA A 809 -5.90 24.91 -14.68
N ASN A 810 -6.05 25.14 -15.99
CA ASN A 810 -5.67 26.41 -16.63
C ASN A 810 -6.46 27.61 -16.05
N PHE A 811 -7.68 27.38 -15.58
CA PHE A 811 -8.59 28.39 -15.03
C PHE A 811 -8.46 28.58 -13.52
N ILE A 812 -7.67 27.73 -12.83
CA ILE A 812 -7.47 27.81 -11.38
C ILE A 812 -6.38 28.84 -11.05
N THR A 813 -6.76 30.12 -10.97
CA THR A 813 -5.84 31.27 -10.92
C THR A 813 -5.55 31.74 -9.49
N VAL A 814 -4.73 30.99 -8.74
CA VAL A 814 -4.43 31.28 -7.32
C VAL A 814 -3.63 32.58 -7.07
N LYS A 815 -2.88 33.05 -8.07
CA LYS A 815 -2.04 34.27 -7.99
C LYS A 815 -2.77 35.53 -8.44
N ASP A 816 -4.06 35.43 -8.75
CA ASP A 816 -4.88 36.55 -9.14
C ASP A 816 -5.07 37.53 -7.95
N PRO A 817 -4.79 38.84 -8.11
CA PRO A 817 -5.01 39.83 -7.05
C PRO A 817 -6.44 39.83 -6.49
N THR A 818 -7.47 39.63 -7.34
CA THR A 818 -8.87 39.58 -6.91
C THR A 818 -9.12 38.37 -5.99
N ILE A 819 -8.59 37.19 -6.36
CA ILE A 819 -8.69 35.97 -5.55
C ILE A 819 -7.89 36.11 -4.25
N THR A 820 -6.71 36.72 -4.32
CA THR A 820 -5.86 36.98 -3.16
C THR A 820 -6.51 37.93 -2.15
N ALA A 821 -7.18 38.98 -2.64
CA ALA A 821 -7.94 39.90 -1.81
C ALA A 821 -9.14 39.20 -1.16
N PHE A 822 -9.88 38.38 -1.93
CA PHE A 822 -11.02 37.63 -1.43
C PHE A 822 -10.64 36.60 -0.36
N ARG A 823 -9.61 35.78 -0.57
CA ARG A 823 -9.15 34.82 0.46
C ARG A 823 -8.78 35.53 1.76
N THR A 824 -8.17 36.72 1.65
CA THR A 824 -7.71 37.46 2.82
C THR A 824 -8.92 37.90 3.63
N HIS A 825 -9.93 38.43 2.95
CA HIS A 825 -11.23 38.78 3.54
C HIS A 825 -11.91 37.56 4.20
N ALA A 826 -12.00 36.43 3.50
CA ALA A 826 -12.64 35.21 4.01
C ALA A 826 -11.98 34.70 5.31
N LEU A 827 -10.65 34.76 5.40
CA LEU A 827 -9.89 34.24 6.55
C LEU A 827 -9.77 35.21 7.73
N LEU A 828 -10.24 36.47 7.61
CA LEU A 828 -10.22 37.44 8.72
C LEU A 828 -10.99 36.92 9.94
N GLU A 829 -12.11 36.23 9.71
CA GLU A 829 -13.00 35.73 10.76
C GLU A 829 -12.50 34.44 11.43
N LYS A 830 -11.45 33.79 10.89
CA LYS A 830 -10.94 32.51 11.41
C LYS A 830 -10.63 32.59 12.91
N LYS A 831 -9.99 33.68 13.35
CA LYS A 831 -9.66 33.94 14.77
C LYS A 831 -10.88 34.05 15.69
N ASN A 832 -12.01 34.53 15.18
CA ASN A 832 -13.25 34.66 15.94
C ASN A 832 -13.99 33.32 16.08
N ALA A 833 -13.69 32.35 15.21
CA ALA A 833 -14.28 31.02 15.19
C ALA A 833 -13.42 29.95 15.88
N GLU A 834 -12.12 30.20 16.12
CA GLU A 834 -11.17 29.23 16.70
C GLU A 834 -11.62 28.62 18.03
N ALA A 835 -12.22 29.41 18.93
CA ALA A 835 -12.66 28.91 20.24
C ALA A 835 -13.83 27.91 20.13
N ASP A 836 -14.77 28.18 19.22
CA ASP A 836 -15.97 27.35 19.02
C ASP A 836 -15.70 26.14 18.12
N SER A 837 -14.54 26.09 17.45
CA SER A 837 -14.13 25.05 16.48
C SER A 837 -12.91 24.23 16.93
N ALA A 838 -12.50 24.32 18.19
CA ALA A 838 -11.27 23.69 18.72
C ALA A 838 -11.20 22.14 18.57
N LEU A 839 -12.33 21.49 18.25
CA LEU A 839 -12.44 20.05 18.02
C LEU A 839 -12.53 19.68 16.54
N LEU A 840 -12.45 20.67 15.64
CA LEU A 840 -12.45 20.51 14.19
C LEU A 840 -11.03 20.75 13.66
N ASP A 841 -10.69 20.07 12.57
CA ASP A 841 -9.43 20.28 11.88
C ASP A 841 -9.30 21.70 11.29
N GLU A 842 -8.06 22.20 11.25
CA GLU A 842 -7.76 23.56 10.80
C GLU A 842 -8.04 23.76 9.31
N ASN A 843 -7.76 22.76 8.48
CA ASN A 843 -8.02 22.81 7.04
C ASN A 843 -9.52 22.69 6.76
N LEU A 844 -10.26 21.87 7.52
CA LEU A 844 -11.73 21.85 7.50
C LEU A 844 -12.33 23.23 7.79
N LEU A 845 -11.84 23.91 8.84
CA LEU A 845 -12.29 25.28 9.18
C LEU A 845 -11.94 26.27 8.07
N THR A 846 -10.76 26.14 7.46
CA THR A 846 -10.31 27.00 6.36
C THR A 846 -11.20 26.84 5.11
N GLY A 847 -11.60 25.61 4.78
CA GLY A 847 -12.56 25.33 3.70
C GLY A 847 -13.94 25.93 3.99
N LEU A 848 -14.42 25.77 5.24
CA LEU A 848 -15.68 26.36 5.71
C LEU A 848 -15.66 27.90 5.58
N MET A 849 -14.57 28.58 5.96
CA MET A 849 -14.45 30.03 5.81
C MET A 849 -14.63 30.47 4.35
N GLY A 850 -13.97 29.78 3.42
CA GLY A 850 -14.07 30.10 1.99
C GLY A 850 -15.50 29.90 1.45
N TRP A 851 -16.15 28.81 1.86
CA TRP A 851 -17.54 28.53 1.50
C TRP A 851 -18.52 29.58 2.02
N GLU A 852 -18.47 29.88 3.32
CA GLU A 852 -19.39 30.84 3.92
C GLU A 852 -19.13 32.27 3.44
N ALA A 853 -17.89 32.64 3.12
CA ALA A 853 -17.59 33.93 2.51
C ALA A 853 -18.19 34.06 1.10
N LEU A 854 -18.14 33.01 0.28
CA LEU A 854 -18.71 33.00 -1.07
C LEU A 854 -20.24 33.06 -1.03
N GLY A 855 -20.87 32.30 -0.13
CA GLY A 855 -22.31 32.35 0.07
C GLY A 855 -22.81 33.72 0.56
N GLU A 856 -22.07 34.38 1.46
CA GLU A 856 -22.42 35.70 2.00
C GLU A 856 -22.21 36.80 0.96
N LEU A 857 -21.22 36.64 0.08
CA LEU A 857 -21.05 37.51 -1.08
C LEU A 857 -22.24 37.41 -2.05
N GLY A 858 -23.04 36.35 -1.96
CA GLY A 858 -24.21 36.08 -2.78
C GLY A 858 -23.88 35.37 -4.08
N VAL A 859 -22.79 34.58 -4.12
CA VAL A 859 -22.46 33.74 -5.26
C VAL A 859 -23.54 32.64 -5.41
N THR A 860 -24.05 32.46 -6.62
CA THR A 860 -25.15 31.53 -6.91
C THR A 860 -24.81 30.57 -8.04
N TYR A 861 -25.38 29.37 -8.00
CA TYR A 861 -25.33 28.43 -9.12
C TYR A 861 -26.36 28.79 -10.17
N LEU A 862 -25.93 28.91 -11.42
CA LEU A 862 -26.78 29.12 -12.58
C LEU A 862 -26.59 27.94 -13.54
N ALA A 863 -27.58 27.05 -13.60
CA ALA A 863 -27.49 25.86 -14.43
C ALA A 863 -27.57 26.20 -15.92
N ASP A 864 -26.71 25.56 -16.71
CA ASP A 864 -26.72 25.69 -18.16
C ASP A 864 -27.90 24.95 -18.81
N PRO A 865 -28.56 25.52 -19.84
CA PRO A 865 -29.67 24.85 -20.53
C PRO A 865 -29.28 23.54 -21.21
N VAL A 866 -28.00 23.40 -21.58
CA VAL A 866 -27.37 22.22 -22.16
C VAL A 866 -25.98 22.15 -21.56
N SER A 867 -25.68 21.17 -20.70
CA SER A 867 -24.34 21.00 -20.15
C SER A 867 -23.44 20.24 -21.15
N PRO A 868 -22.47 20.89 -21.81
CA PRO A 868 -21.57 20.23 -22.76
C PRO A 868 -20.77 19.10 -22.09
N TYR A 869 -20.44 19.27 -20.80
CA TYR A 869 -19.84 18.27 -19.92
C TYR A 869 -20.61 16.93 -19.92
N ALA A 870 -21.95 16.98 -19.81
CA ALA A 870 -22.80 15.79 -19.79
C ALA A 870 -22.99 15.15 -21.18
N VAL A 871 -22.84 15.92 -22.27
CA VAL A 871 -23.09 15.48 -23.66
C VAL A 871 -21.93 14.65 -24.23
N LEU A 872 -20.69 14.90 -23.79
CA LEU A 872 -19.46 14.28 -24.32
C LEU A 872 -19.35 12.76 -24.05
N LYS A 873 -20.04 12.21 -23.04
CA LYS A 873 -20.06 10.75 -22.80
C LYS A 873 -21.16 10.01 -23.57
N SER A 874 -21.96 10.71 -24.37
CA SER A 874 -23.00 10.12 -25.24
C SER A 874 -22.64 10.11 -26.74
N THR A 875 -21.62 10.87 -27.18
CA THR A 875 -21.17 10.96 -28.58
C THR A 875 -19.64 11.10 -28.66
N LYS A 876 -19.02 10.69 -29.79
CA LYS A 876 -17.56 10.78 -30.01
C LYS A 876 -17.08 12.16 -30.52
N GLU A 877 -17.94 13.19 -30.48
CA GLU A 877 -17.61 14.53 -30.97
C GLU A 877 -17.03 15.41 -29.85
N LEU A 878 -16.02 16.22 -30.17
CA LEU A 878 -15.44 17.21 -29.25
C LEU A 878 -16.50 18.32 -29.02
N VAL A 879 -17.19 18.27 -27.89
CA VAL A 879 -18.14 19.32 -27.50
C VAL A 879 -17.35 20.46 -26.83
N LEU A 880 -17.45 21.65 -27.42
CA LEU A 880 -16.84 22.88 -26.92
C LEU A 880 -17.68 23.43 -25.75
N ASP A 881 -17.01 23.84 -24.68
CA ASP A 881 -17.62 24.43 -23.49
C ASP A 881 -16.92 25.76 -23.12
N THR A 882 -17.48 26.53 -22.19
CA THR A 882 -16.93 27.83 -21.76
C THR A 882 -16.83 27.98 -20.25
N VAL A 883 -15.59 28.12 -19.75
CA VAL A 883 -15.30 28.37 -18.32
C VAL A 883 -14.97 29.84 -18.11
N GLN A 884 -15.66 30.48 -17.17
CA GLN A 884 -15.36 31.81 -16.64
C GLN A 884 -14.13 31.77 -15.74
N PHE A 885 -13.27 32.79 -15.85
CA PHE A 885 -12.17 32.93 -14.89
C PHE A 885 -12.73 33.28 -13.50
N PRO A 886 -12.12 32.78 -12.41
CA PRO A 886 -12.57 33.01 -11.04
C PRO A 886 -12.86 34.47 -10.67
N ARG A 887 -12.06 35.43 -11.17
CA ARG A 887 -12.32 36.88 -10.97
C ARG A 887 -13.62 37.35 -11.59
N ASN A 888 -14.02 36.76 -12.72
CA ASN A 888 -15.27 37.07 -13.41
C ASN A 888 -16.45 36.45 -12.66
N THR A 889 -16.34 35.20 -12.23
CA THR A 889 -17.35 34.52 -11.41
C THR A 889 -17.60 35.27 -10.09
N LEU A 890 -16.55 35.75 -9.41
CA LEU A 890 -16.67 36.61 -8.23
C LEU A 890 -17.39 37.94 -8.51
N LYS A 891 -17.07 38.56 -9.65
CA LYS A 891 -17.65 39.84 -10.04
C LYS A 891 -19.14 39.71 -10.41
N LEU A 892 -19.48 38.66 -11.16
CA LEU A 892 -20.84 38.38 -11.62
C LEU A 892 -21.71 37.75 -10.53
N LYS A 893 -21.08 37.10 -9.54
CA LYS A 893 -21.74 36.38 -8.44
C LYS A 893 -22.62 35.22 -8.92
N SER A 894 -22.28 34.65 -10.07
CA SER A 894 -22.97 33.50 -10.65
C SER A 894 -22.02 32.73 -11.54
N GLY A 895 -22.18 31.41 -11.57
CA GLY A 895 -21.53 30.51 -12.51
C GLY A 895 -22.23 29.17 -12.56
N ASP A 896 -21.95 28.40 -13.60
CA ASP A 896 -22.35 27.00 -13.70
C ASP A 896 -21.40 26.08 -12.90
N CYS A 897 -21.37 24.79 -13.23
CA CYS A 897 -20.69 23.78 -12.43
C CYS A 897 -19.15 23.93 -12.50
N ASP A 898 -18.61 24.14 -13.68
CA ASP A 898 -17.18 24.31 -13.95
C ASP A 898 -16.68 25.71 -13.56
N ASP A 899 -17.49 26.75 -13.74
CA ASP A 899 -17.21 28.09 -13.24
C ASP A 899 -17.01 28.10 -11.72
N LEU A 900 -17.97 27.52 -11.00
CA LEU A 900 -17.92 27.46 -9.53
C LEU A 900 -16.78 26.56 -9.07
N THR A 901 -16.55 25.43 -9.73
CA THR A 901 -15.44 24.53 -9.38
C THR A 901 -14.09 25.21 -9.57
N ALA A 902 -13.88 25.96 -10.66
CA ALA A 902 -12.66 26.74 -10.87
C ALA A 902 -12.49 27.86 -9.82
N LEU A 903 -13.59 28.53 -9.46
CA LEU A 903 -13.59 29.55 -8.41
C LEU A 903 -13.22 28.97 -7.03
N PHE A 904 -13.93 27.94 -6.57
CA PHE A 904 -13.67 27.32 -5.27
C PHE A 904 -12.26 26.73 -5.20
N ALA A 905 -11.80 26.02 -6.23
CA ALA A 905 -10.43 25.50 -6.28
C ALA A 905 -9.39 26.62 -6.17
N SER A 906 -9.63 27.76 -6.83
CA SER A 906 -8.74 28.92 -6.76
C SER A 906 -8.70 29.54 -5.37
N VAL A 907 -9.86 29.71 -4.72
CA VAL A 907 -9.96 30.25 -3.38
C VAL A 907 -9.32 29.30 -2.35
N TYR A 908 -9.55 28.00 -2.46
CA TYR A 908 -9.05 26.99 -1.53
C TYR A 908 -7.53 26.80 -1.65
N GLU A 909 -7.00 26.62 -2.86
CA GLU A 909 -5.55 26.55 -3.07
C GLU A 909 -4.86 27.85 -2.66
N ALA A 910 -5.46 29.01 -2.97
CA ALA A 910 -4.93 30.28 -2.49
C ALA A 910 -5.00 30.40 -0.96
N SER A 911 -5.93 29.72 -0.28
CA SER A 911 -6.01 29.65 1.18
C SER A 911 -5.06 28.64 1.83
N GLY A 912 -4.26 27.92 1.03
CA GLY A 912 -3.29 26.93 1.50
C GLY A 912 -3.80 25.49 1.52
N LEU A 913 -5.05 25.25 1.13
CA LEU A 913 -5.62 23.91 1.04
C LEU A 913 -5.06 23.18 -0.18
N HIS A 914 -4.83 21.87 -0.06
CA HIS A 914 -4.50 21.02 -1.21
C HIS A 914 -5.79 20.47 -1.80
N VAL A 915 -6.07 20.80 -3.06
CA VAL A 915 -7.34 20.52 -3.74
C VAL A 915 -7.17 19.45 -4.81
N ALA A 916 -8.20 18.61 -4.95
CA ALA A 916 -8.38 17.69 -6.05
C ALA A 916 -9.78 17.86 -6.65
N LEU A 917 -9.89 17.77 -7.97
CA LEU A 917 -11.17 17.77 -8.69
C LEU A 917 -11.77 16.37 -8.66
N LEU A 918 -13.09 16.30 -8.58
CA LEU A 918 -13.89 15.09 -8.65
C LEU A 918 -14.65 15.09 -9.97
N ASP A 919 -14.10 14.43 -10.99
CA ASP A 919 -14.70 14.28 -12.32
C ASP A 919 -15.65 13.08 -12.33
N PHE A 920 -16.94 13.36 -12.12
CA PHE A 920 -18.01 12.38 -12.23
C PHE A 920 -18.50 12.29 -13.70
N PRO A 921 -19.19 11.20 -14.09
CA PRO A 921 -19.75 11.03 -15.43
C PRO A 921 -20.56 12.19 -16.01
N SER A 922 -21.32 12.92 -15.19
CA SER A 922 -22.19 14.01 -15.66
C SER A 922 -22.06 15.29 -14.83
N HIS A 923 -21.03 15.39 -13.99
CA HIS A 923 -20.89 16.44 -12.98
C HIS A 923 -19.43 16.62 -12.58
N ILE A 924 -19.04 17.81 -12.14
CA ILE A 924 -17.71 18.05 -11.57
C ILE A 924 -17.84 18.73 -10.21
N ALA A 925 -17.06 18.25 -9.24
CA ALA A 925 -16.96 18.85 -7.91
C ALA A 925 -15.49 18.90 -7.49
N LEU A 926 -15.22 19.18 -6.22
CA LEU A 926 -13.87 19.11 -5.68
C LEU A 926 -13.85 18.54 -4.27
N MET A 927 -12.65 18.22 -3.82
CA MET A 927 -12.36 17.93 -2.42
C MET A 927 -11.04 18.58 -2.01
N PHE A 928 -10.83 18.78 -0.72
CA PHE A 928 -9.57 19.28 -0.18
C PHE A 928 -9.03 18.39 0.94
N ASP A 929 -7.70 18.32 1.05
CA ASP A 929 -7.00 17.52 2.04
C ASP A 929 -7.07 18.18 3.42
N THR A 930 -7.38 17.40 4.44
CA THR A 930 -7.27 17.84 5.85
C THR A 930 -5.84 17.67 6.37
N GLY A 931 -5.05 16.76 5.79
CA GLY A 931 -3.74 16.34 6.29
C GLY A 931 -3.82 15.30 7.41
N ALA A 932 -5.01 14.98 7.91
CA ALA A 932 -5.21 13.98 8.94
C ALA A 932 -5.08 12.55 8.37
N THR A 933 -4.29 11.70 9.02
CA THR A 933 -4.19 10.27 8.68
C THR A 933 -5.23 9.42 9.39
N ASP A 934 -5.88 9.97 10.41
CA ASP A 934 -6.92 9.35 11.22
C ASP A 934 -8.20 10.22 11.15
N ALA A 935 -9.34 9.60 10.84
CA ALA A 935 -10.61 10.30 10.66
C ALA A 935 -11.03 11.04 11.94
N SER A 936 -10.69 10.49 13.10
CA SER A 936 -11.02 11.09 14.41
C SER A 936 -10.36 12.46 14.63
N GLN A 937 -9.24 12.73 13.96
CA GLN A 937 -8.53 14.01 14.05
C GLN A 937 -9.23 15.14 13.26
N VAL A 938 -10.08 14.79 12.29
CA VAL A 938 -10.78 15.80 11.46
C VAL A 938 -11.91 16.48 12.24
N GLY A 939 -12.48 15.79 13.23
CA GLY A 939 -13.54 16.32 14.08
C GLY A 939 -14.95 16.17 13.53
N VAL A 940 -15.13 15.44 12.43
CA VAL A 940 -16.45 15.11 11.84
C VAL A 940 -16.60 13.61 11.63
N PRO A 941 -17.82 13.08 11.52
CA PRO A 941 -18.04 11.66 11.25
C PRO A 941 -17.28 11.17 10.01
N GLU A 942 -16.73 9.95 10.07
CA GLU A 942 -15.98 9.33 8.96
C GLU A 942 -16.86 9.24 7.70
N GLU A 943 -18.18 9.10 7.86
CA GLU A 943 -19.12 9.12 6.76
C GLU A 943 -19.25 10.49 6.05
N TYR A 944 -18.55 11.54 6.45
CA TYR A 944 -18.49 12.80 5.69
C TYR A 944 -17.13 13.01 5.01
N LEU A 945 -16.24 12.03 5.14
CA LEU A 945 -14.86 12.12 4.67
C LEU A 945 -14.61 11.14 3.51
N ILE A 946 -13.63 11.48 2.68
CA ILE A 946 -13.17 10.68 1.55
C ILE A 946 -11.71 10.32 1.83
N LYS A 947 -11.38 9.03 1.83
CA LYS A 947 -9.99 8.59 2.04
C LYS A 947 -9.23 8.63 0.71
N HIS A 948 -8.19 9.45 0.62
CA HIS A 948 -7.37 9.59 -0.59
C HIS A 948 -5.91 9.87 -0.22
N ASN A 949 -4.95 9.25 -0.93
CA ASN A 949 -3.50 9.41 -0.70
C ASN A 949 -3.04 9.29 0.78
N ASN A 950 -3.67 8.37 1.52
CA ASN A 950 -3.35 8.06 2.92
C ASN A 950 -3.72 9.16 3.94
N THR A 951 -4.47 10.18 3.52
CA THR A 951 -5.10 11.19 4.39
C THR A 951 -6.62 11.23 4.18
N TRP A 952 -7.31 12.00 5.01
CA TRP A 952 -8.75 12.23 4.92
C TRP A 952 -9.07 13.56 4.25
N TRP A 953 -9.95 13.51 3.26
CA TRP A 953 -10.33 14.65 2.43
C TRP A 953 -11.80 15.00 2.65
N VAL A 954 -12.13 16.27 2.46
CA VAL A 954 -13.48 16.80 2.59
C VAL A 954 -13.98 17.14 1.18
N GLY A 955 -14.99 16.40 0.72
CA GLY A 955 -15.69 16.71 -0.53
C GLY A 955 -16.55 17.96 -0.38
N VAL A 956 -16.66 18.76 -1.44
CA VAL A 956 -17.50 19.94 -1.49
C VAL A 956 -18.25 19.96 -2.83
N GLU A 957 -19.58 19.93 -2.75
CA GLU A 957 -20.46 20.12 -3.89
C GLU A 957 -20.60 21.61 -4.19
N THR A 958 -19.89 22.10 -5.20
CA THR A 958 -19.75 23.52 -5.50
C THR A 958 -21.05 24.15 -6.01
N THR A 959 -21.93 23.37 -6.66
CA THR A 959 -23.23 23.87 -7.14
C THR A 959 -24.22 24.13 -6.01
N MET A 960 -23.91 23.70 -4.79
CA MET A 960 -24.72 24.00 -3.60
C MET A 960 -24.34 25.33 -2.94
N VAL A 961 -23.51 26.17 -3.56
CA VAL A 961 -23.13 27.48 -3.02
C VAL A 961 -24.36 28.29 -2.58
N GLY A 962 -24.29 28.86 -1.37
CA GLY A 962 -25.40 29.53 -0.70
C GLY A 962 -26.25 28.62 0.20
N LYS A 963 -26.11 27.29 0.12
CA LYS A 963 -26.54 26.35 1.17
C LYS A 963 -25.51 26.28 2.30
N SER A 964 -25.84 25.56 3.37
CA SER A 964 -24.90 25.35 4.47
C SER A 964 -23.69 24.54 3.99
N PHE A 965 -22.50 24.87 4.51
CA PHE A 965 -21.29 24.08 4.24
C PHE A 965 -21.49 22.59 4.59
N TYR A 966 -22.16 22.32 5.71
CA TYR A 966 -22.51 20.97 6.14
C TYR A 966 -23.26 20.17 5.06
N ASP A 967 -24.32 20.74 4.47
CA ASP A 967 -25.11 20.04 3.45
C ASP A 967 -24.28 19.71 2.20
N SER A 968 -23.38 20.62 1.80
CA SER A 968 -22.49 20.42 0.67
C SER A 968 -21.51 19.27 0.92
N VAL A 969 -20.92 19.21 2.13
CA VAL A 969 -19.99 18.13 2.51
C VAL A 969 -20.68 16.78 2.55
N VAL A 970 -21.85 16.70 3.18
CA VAL A 970 -22.64 15.46 3.25
C VAL A 970 -23.02 14.99 1.85
N HIS A 971 -23.50 15.91 1.00
CA HIS A 971 -23.90 15.58 -0.37
C HIS A 971 -22.71 15.07 -1.20
N ALA A 972 -21.56 15.74 -1.13
CA ALA A 972 -20.37 15.35 -1.86
C ALA A 972 -19.83 13.99 -1.43
N ALA A 973 -19.79 13.71 -0.11
CA ALA A 973 -19.39 12.41 0.41
C ALA A 973 -20.34 11.29 -0.06
N ASP A 974 -21.64 11.54 -0.06
CA ASP A 974 -22.64 10.59 -0.55
C ASP A 974 -22.55 10.35 -2.05
N LEU A 975 -22.35 11.42 -2.84
CA LEU A 975 -22.17 11.32 -4.29
C LEU A 975 -20.91 10.53 -4.62
N TYR A 976 -19.79 10.84 -3.95
CA TYR A 976 -18.53 10.13 -4.10
C TYR A 976 -18.70 8.63 -3.83
N ARG A 977 -19.34 8.24 -2.73
CA ARG A 977 -19.55 6.82 -2.41
C ARG A 977 -20.48 6.11 -3.39
N LYS A 978 -21.51 6.79 -3.89
CA LYS A 978 -22.42 6.22 -4.91
C LYS A 978 -21.70 5.99 -6.24
N MET A 979 -20.70 6.82 -6.56
CA MET A 979 -20.01 6.83 -7.86
C MET A 979 -18.51 6.50 -7.75
N GLU A 980 -18.07 5.86 -6.66
CA GLU A 980 -16.64 5.66 -6.33
C GLU A 980 -15.86 4.98 -7.47
N LYS A 981 -16.51 4.09 -8.22
CA LYS A 981 -15.91 3.36 -9.35
C LYS A 981 -15.84 4.16 -10.65
N GLU A 982 -16.59 5.25 -10.73
CA GLU A 982 -16.78 6.04 -11.96
C GLU A 982 -16.15 7.43 -11.86
N VAL A 983 -15.95 7.93 -10.64
CA VAL A 983 -15.30 9.22 -10.38
C VAL A 983 -13.81 9.14 -10.64
N ARG A 984 -13.28 10.10 -11.39
CA ARG A 984 -11.84 10.31 -11.54
C ARG A 984 -11.40 11.42 -10.59
N VAL A 985 -10.39 11.15 -9.78
CA VAL A 985 -9.77 12.15 -8.90
C VAL A 985 -8.59 12.79 -9.62
N ILE A 986 -8.61 14.12 -9.75
CA ILE A 986 -7.56 14.87 -10.45
C ILE A 986 -6.92 15.85 -9.46
N ASP A 987 -5.69 15.56 -9.06
CA ASP A 987 -4.91 16.47 -8.21
C ASP A 987 -4.61 17.77 -8.97
N VAL A 988 -5.01 18.92 -8.41
CA VAL A 988 -4.87 20.23 -9.07
C VAL A 988 -3.40 20.62 -9.23
N ARG A 989 -2.55 20.33 -8.23
CA ARG A 989 -1.12 20.66 -8.25
C ARG A 989 -0.37 19.81 -9.27
N ALA A 990 -0.74 18.54 -9.40
CA ALA A 990 -0.24 17.67 -10.45
C ALA A 990 -0.72 18.11 -11.84
N ALA A 991 -1.99 18.48 -11.98
CA ALA A 991 -2.57 18.95 -13.23
C ALA A 991 -1.88 20.22 -13.76
N TRP A 992 -1.45 21.13 -12.87
CA TRP A 992 -0.68 22.32 -13.27
C TRP A 992 0.67 22.04 -13.92
N ALA A 993 1.25 20.84 -13.75
CA ALA A 993 2.48 20.48 -14.45
C ALA A 993 2.27 20.38 -15.98
N GLU A 994 1.06 20.01 -16.40
CA GLU A 994 0.67 19.88 -17.80
C GLU A 994 -0.18 21.09 -18.26
N PHE A 995 -1.18 21.47 -17.48
CA PHE A 995 -2.10 22.57 -17.75
C PHE A 995 -1.83 23.75 -16.79
N GLU A 996 -0.70 24.42 -17.01
CA GLU A 996 -0.26 25.56 -16.19
C GLU A 996 -1.34 26.68 -16.13
N PRO A 997 -1.62 27.28 -14.96
CA PRO A 997 -2.62 28.35 -14.84
C PRO A 997 -2.34 29.51 -15.76
N VAL A 998 -3.40 30.13 -16.29
CA VAL A 998 -3.25 31.37 -17.06
C VAL A 998 -2.67 32.49 -16.20
N THR A 999 -1.89 33.36 -16.84
CA THR A 999 -1.40 34.59 -16.21
C THR A 999 -2.24 35.76 -16.72
N LEU A 1000 -3.33 36.06 -16.00
CA LEU A 1000 -4.21 37.17 -16.33
C LEU A 1000 -3.50 38.52 -16.14
N PRO A 1001 -3.87 39.55 -16.91
CA PRO A 1001 -3.38 40.92 -16.68
C PRO A 1001 -3.65 41.40 -15.26
N GLU A 1002 -2.82 42.33 -14.80
CA GLU A 1002 -3.02 43.01 -13.51
C GLU A 1002 -4.41 43.65 -13.46
N ALA A 1003 -5.07 43.50 -12.31
CA ALA A 1003 -6.36 44.10 -11.99
C ALA A 1003 -6.26 44.74 -10.61
N GLU A 1004 -7.03 45.80 -10.38
CA GLU A 1004 -7.14 46.38 -9.04
C GLU A 1004 -7.77 45.38 -8.08
N ALA A 1005 -7.24 45.31 -6.85
CA ALA A 1005 -7.78 44.44 -5.81
C ALA A 1005 -9.13 44.97 -5.33
N ASP A 1006 -10.17 44.16 -5.46
CA ASP A 1006 -11.50 44.48 -4.94
C ASP A 1006 -11.52 44.53 -3.40
N LYS A 1007 -12.38 45.39 -2.85
CA LYS A 1007 -12.69 45.42 -1.41
C LYS A 1007 -14.00 44.70 -1.16
N TYR A 1008 -13.96 43.73 -0.24
CA TYR A 1008 -15.13 42.94 0.14
C TYR A 1008 -15.69 43.41 1.49
N ALA A 1009 -17.02 43.33 1.64
CA ALA A 1009 -17.72 43.58 2.90
C ALA A 1009 -18.76 42.48 3.10
N SER A 1010 -18.74 41.82 4.26
CA SER A 1010 -19.56 40.64 4.57
C SER A 1010 -20.05 40.69 6.01
N PRO A 1011 -20.94 41.64 6.36
CA PRO A 1011 -21.37 41.86 7.75
C PRO A 1011 -22.11 40.65 8.37
N GLY A 1012 -22.68 39.76 7.56
CA GLY A 1012 -23.34 38.52 8.03
C GLY A 1012 -22.41 37.31 8.17
N LEU A 1013 -21.14 37.40 7.72
CA LEU A 1013 -20.24 36.24 7.65
C LEU A 1013 -20.04 35.56 9.01
N THR A 1014 -19.81 36.33 10.07
CA THR A 1014 -19.59 35.80 11.42
C THR A 1014 -20.78 34.95 11.91
N ALA A 1015 -22.02 35.34 11.57
CA ALA A 1015 -23.20 34.57 11.95
C ALA A 1015 -23.29 33.24 11.18
N ARG A 1016 -23.06 33.27 9.86
CA ARG A 1016 -23.07 32.07 9.00
C ARG A 1016 -21.99 31.06 9.40
N VAL A 1017 -20.79 31.56 9.71
CA VAL A 1017 -19.67 30.72 10.21
C VAL A 1017 -20.04 30.03 11.53
N LYS A 1018 -20.62 30.75 12.49
CA LYS A 1018 -21.05 30.17 13.77
C LYS A 1018 -22.10 29.08 13.59
N GLU A 1019 -23.07 29.31 12.70
CA GLU A 1019 -24.11 28.33 12.38
C GLU A 1019 -23.52 27.06 11.74
N ALA A 1020 -22.60 27.22 10.78
CA ALA A 1020 -21.94 26.09 10.11
C ALA A 1020 -21.04 25.28 11.07
N VAL A 1021 -20.29 25.94 11.96
CA VAL A 1021 -19.49 25.26 13.00
C VAL A 1021 -20.41 24.49 13.95
N ALA A 1022 -21.52 25.10 14.38
CA ALA A 1022 -22.49 24.42 15.25
C ALA A 1022 -23.07 23.17 14.58
N ALA A 1023 -23.43 23.23 13.29
CA ALA A 1023 -23.94 22.08 12.55
C ALA A 1023 -22.95 20.90 12.50
N LEU A 1024 -21.66 21.18 12.27
CA LEU A 1024 -20.61 20.14 12.28
C LEU A 1024 -20.43 19.53 13.68
N MET A 1025 -20.43 20.36 14.71
CA MET A 1025 -20.32 19.92 16.11
C MET A 1025 -21.52 19.08 16.55
N ASP A 1026 -22.72 19.43 16.11
CA ASP A 1026 -23.95 18.66 16.36
C ASP A 1026 -23.90 17.29 15.67
N ALA A 1027 -23.38 17.22 14.45
CA ALA A 1027 -23.23 15.97 13.73
C ALA A 1027 -22.17 15.07 14.38
N ARG A 1028 -21.03 15.63 14.80
CA ARG A 1028 -20.01 14.94 15.61
C ARG A 1028 -20.64 14.36 16.89
N TYR A 1029 -21.41 15.18 17.60
CA TYR A 1029 -22.10 14.76 18.82
C TYR A 1029 -23.07 13.60 18.57
N ALA A 1030 -23.93 13.70 17.55
CA ALA A 1030 -24.88 12.65 17.20
C ALA A 1030 -24.19 11.32 16.87
N HIS A 1031 -23.11 11.38 16.08
CA HIS A 1031 -22.33 10.21 15.68
C HIS A 1031 -21.66 9.54 16.89
N LEU A 1032 -20.88 10.29 17.68
CA LEU A 1032 -20.17 9.73 18.82
C LEU A 1032 -21.11 9.26 19.94
N LYS A 1033 -22.24 9.94 20.14
CA LYS A 1033 -23.27 9.52 21.10
C LYS A 1033 -23.85 8.16 20.70
N LYS A 1034 -24.10 7.95 19.41
CA LYS A 1034 -24.55 6.65 18.89
C LYS A 1034 -23.45 5.59 19.04
N TYR A 1035 -22.20 5.93 18.75
CA TYR A 1035 -21.05 5.03 18.88
C TYR A 1035 -20.89 4.50 20.32
N TYR A 1036 -20.74 5.39 21.30
CA TYR A 1036 -20.62 4.98 22.71
C TYR A 1036 -21.91 4.36 23.24
N GLY A 1037 -23.08 4.80 22.74
CA GLY A 1037 -24.37 4.19 23.06
C GLY A 1037 -24.45 2.72 22.65
N ASN A 1038 -23.96 2.37 21.45
CA ASN A 1038 -23.90 0.98 20.98
C ASN A 1038 -22.95 0.13 21.83
N ILE A 1039 -21.77 0.66 22.17
CA ILE A 1039 -20.82 -0.04 23.07
C ILE A 1039 -21.48 -0.35 24.41
N LEU A 1040 -22.17 0.62 25.00
CA LEU A 1040 -22.86 0.45 26.28
C LEU A 1040 -24.13 -0.42 26.18
N GLN A 1041 -24.69 -0.61 24.98
CA GLN A 1041 -25.78 -1.56 24.75
C GLN A 1041 -25.25 -3.01 24.79
N ASP A 1042 -24.10 -3.25 24.17
CA ASP A 1042 -23.47 -4.58 24.12
C ASP A 1042 -22.70 -4.90 25.41
N SER A 1043 -22.12 -3.89 26.06
CA SER A 1043 -21.33 -3.99 27.28
C SER A 1043 -21.70 -2.85 28.26
N PRO A 1044 -22.81 -2.98 29.01
CA PRO A 1044 -23.30 -1.93 29.93
C PRO A 1044 -22.34 -1.58 31.07
N GLU A 1045 -21.36 -2.44 31.33
CA GLU A 1045 -20.37 -2.34 32.41
C GLU A 1045 -19.07 -1.64 31.96
N ASP A 1046 -18.97 -1.21 30.69
CA ASP A 1046 -17.78 -0.52 30.16
C ASP A 1046 -17.65 0.91 30.72
N VAL A 1047 -16.80 1.06 31.73
CA VAL A 1047 -16.57 2.32 32.45
C VAL A 1047 -15.91 3.38 31.56
N GLU A 1048 -14.99 2.98 30.68
CA GLU A 1048 -14.25 3.90 29.81
C GLU A 1048 -15.15 4.50 28.72
N ALA A 1049 -15.99 3.67 28.10
CA ALA A 1049 -17.01 4.13 27.15
C ALA A 1049 -17.99 5.11 27.81
N ARG A 1050 -18.32 4.88 29.09
CA ARG A 1050 -19.24 5.72 29.87
C ARG A 1050 -18.63 7.07 30.27
N ILE A 1051 -17.35 7.09 30.64
CA ILE A 1051 -16.61 8.34 30.86
C ILE A 1051 -16.50 9.13 29.56
N SER A 1052 -16.18 8.45 28.45
CA SER A 1052 -16.07 9.08 27.12
C SER A 1052 -17.40 9.68 26.67
N LEU A 1053 -18.52 8.98 26.88
CA LEU A 1053 -19.87 9.51 26.64
C LEU A 1053 -20.19 10.71 27.55
N GLY A 1054 -19.76 10.68 28.82
CA GLY A 1054 -19.90 11.80 29.75
C GLY A 1054 -19.15 13.06 29.30
N ILE A 1055 -17.90 12.90 28.84
CA ILE A 1055 -17.09 14.00 28.27
C ILE A 1055 -17.80 14.57 27.05
N LEU A 1056 -18.27 13.71 26.14
CA LEU A 1056 -19.01 14.10 24.94
C LEU A 1056 -20.27 14.91 25.27
N HIS A 1057 -21.04 14.50 26.28
CA HIS A 1057 -22.20 15.26 26.76
C HIS A 1057 -21.79 16.64 27.31
N ALA A 1058 -20.69 16.73 28.04
CA ALA A 1058 -20.20 17.99 28.58
C ALA A 1058 -19.72 18.95 27.49
N GLU A 1059 -19.04 18.44 26.46
CA GLU A 1059 -18.63 19.21 25.26
C GLU A 1059 -19.84 19.81 24.54
N HIS A 1060 -20.93 19.07 24.45
CA HIS A 1060 -22.20 19.52 23.86
C HIS A 1060 -23.12 20.27 24.85
N LYS A 1061 -22.59 20.71 26.00
CA LYS A 1061 -23.31 21.46 27.05
C LYS A 1061 -24.51 20.72 27.67
N ALA A 1062 -24.61 19.40 27.48
CA ALA A 1062 -25.60 18.51 28.10
C ALA A 1062 -25.13 18.06 29.49
N TYR A 1063 -24.97 19.02 30.41
CA TYR A 1063 -24.29 18.79 31.69
C TYR A 1063 -25.01 17.79 32.61
N ALA A 1064 -26.34 17.67 32.51
CA ALA A 1064 -27.12 16.72 33.30
C ALA A 1064 -26.90 15.26 32.84
N GLU A 1065 -26.77 15.04 31.53
CA GLU A 1065 -26.42 13.76 30.92
C GLU A 1065 -24.96 13.40 31.22
N ALA A 1066 -24.06 14.39 31.16
CA ALA A 1066 -22.65 14.23 31.51
C ALA A 1066 -22.48 13.78 32.96
N ALA A 1067 -23.13 14.48 33.90
CA ALA A 1067 -23.11 14.14 35.32
C ALA A 1067 -23.62 12.72 35.57
N ARG A 1068 -24.76 12.35 34.98
CA ARG A 1068 -25.30 10.98 35.06
C ARG A 1068 -24.31 9.93 34.56
N SER A 1069 -23.64 10.19 33.44
CA SER A 1069 -22.67 9.25 32.87
C SER A 1069 -21.47 9.04 33.80
N PHE A 1070 -20.92 10.12 34.36
CA PHE A 1070 -19.82 10.02 35.33
C PHE A 1070 -20.25 9.39 36.65
N GLU A 1071 -21.44 9.71 37.17
CA GLU A 1071 -21.98 9.10 38.39
C GLU A 1071 -22.15 7.59 38.23
N GLN A 1072 -22.71 7.16 37.09
CA GLN A 1072 -22.85 5.74 36.79
C GLN A 1072 -21.51 5.03 36.55
N ALA A 1073 -20.49 5.74 36.05
CA ALA A 1073 -19.12 5.20 36.02
C ALA A 1073 -18.58 4.98 37.45
N LEU A 1074 -18.86 5.90 38.38
CA LEU A 1074 -18.45 5.79 39.79
C LEU A 1074 -19.23 4.76 40.60
N GLU A 1075 -20.46 4.41 40.19
CA GLU A 1075 -21.18 3.27 40.78
C GLU A 1075 -20.43 1.95 40.58
N LYS A 1076 -19.68 1.83 39.47
CA LYS A 1076 -18.87 0.65 39.13
C LYS A 1076 -17.45 0.76 39.66
N GLU A 1077 -16.83 1.93 39.49
CA GLU A 1077 -15.49 2.24 39.96
C GLU A 1077 -15.48 3.48 40.86
N PRO A 1078 -15.72 3.33 42.18
CA PRO A 1078 -15.88 4.46 43.10
C PRO A 1078 -14.67 5.40 43.22
N PHE A 1079 -13.49 4.94 42.78
CA PHE A 1079 -12.23 5.69 42.81
C PHE A 1079 -11.69 5.99 41.41
N ASN A 1080 -12.53 6.04 40.39
CA ASN A 1080 -12.08 6.40 39.04
C ASN A 1080 -11.72 7.91 38.98
N ALA A 1081 -10.43 8.20 38.82
CA ALA A 1081 -9.90 9.58 38.85
C ALA A 1081 -10.47 10.45 37.72
N GLY A 1082 -10.65 9.89 36.52
CA GLY A 1082 -11.19 10.60 35.35
C GLY A 1082 -12.64 11.02 35.54
N ALA A 1083 -13.50 10.12 36.04
CA ALA A 1083 -14.90 10.44 36.33
C ALA A 1083 -15.03 11.48 37.46
N LEU A 1084 -14.25 11.34 38.54
CA LEU A 1084 -14.22 12.32 39.64
C LEU A 1084 -13.73 13.69 39.18
N ASN A 1085 -12.66 13.75 38.39
CA ASN A 1085 -12.12 15.01 37.87
C ASN A 1085 -13.14 15.72 36.96
N ASN A 1086 -13.83 14.97 36.10
CA ASN A 1086 -14.83 15.56 35.21
C ASN A 1086 -16.11 16.01 35.93
N LEU A 1087 -16.57 15.31 36.98
CA LEU A 1087 -17.62 15.85 37.87
C LEU A 1087 -17.18 17.13 38.58
N GLY A 1088 -15.91 17.20 38.99
CA GLY A 1088 -15.31 18.43 39.50
C GLY A 1088 -15.36 19.57 38.48
N ASN A 1089 -15.05 19.30 37.21
CA ASN A 1089 -15.15 20.29 36.12
C ASN A 1089 -16.59 20.80 35.93
N LEU A 1090 -17.60 19.92 35.99
CA LEU A 1090 -19.00 20.33 35.90
C LEU A 1090 -19.39 21.25 37.06
N ARG A 1091 -19.04 20.89 38.30
CA ARG A 1091 -19.30 21.73 39.48
C ARG A 1091 -18.55 23.06 39.44
N TYR A 1092 -17.32 23.06 38.93
CA TYR A 1092 -16.54 24.27 38.75
C TYR A 1092 -17.22 25.22 37.75
N ASN A 1093 -17.74 24.69 36.64
CA ASN A 1093 -18.47 25.46 35.64
C ASN A 1093 -19.81 26.00 36.16
N ASP A 1094 -20.48 25.26 37.06
CA ASP A 1094 -21.69 25.70 37.77
C ASP A 1094 -21.41 26.77 38.86
N GLY A 1095 -20.15 27.15 39.08
CA GLY A 1095 -19.74 28.08 40.14
C GLY A 1095 -19.75 27.48 41.55
N LYS A 1096 -19.95 26.16 41.68
CA LYS A 1096 -19.97 25.41 42.94
C LYS A 1096 -18.56 24.99 43.33
N TYR A 1097 -17.72 25.96 43.64
CA TYR A 1097 -16.27 25.74 43.82
C TYR A 1097 -15.92 24.85 45.01
N ASP A 1098 -16.69 24.88 46.10
CA ASP A 1098 -16.46 23.99 47.25
C ASP A 1098 -16.74 22.52 46.88
N GLU A 1099 -17.85 22.24 46.18
CA GLU A 1099 -18.15 20.90 45.67
C GLU A 1099 -17.10 20.44 44.64
N ALA A 1100 -16.69 21.33 43.72
CA ALA A 1100 -15.65 21.04 42.73
C ALA A 1100 -14.33 20.65 43.40
N LYS A 1101 -13.93 21.38 44.45
CA LYS A 1101 -12.73 21.09 45.24
C LYS A 1101 -12.80 19.70 45.88
N GLU A 1102 -13.95 19.29 46.40
CA GLU A 1102 -14.09 17.93 46.96
C GLU A 1102 -13.88 16.85 45.92
N TYR A 1103 -14.46 17.00 44.73
CA TYR A 1103 -14.30 16.06 43.63
C TYR A 1103 -12.85 16.01 43.12
N TYR A 1104 -12.22 17.16 42.90
CA TYR A 1104 -10.80 17.21 42.52
C TYR A 1104 -9.88 16.63 43.59
N PHE A 1105 -10.19 16.83 44.87
CA PHE A 1105 -9.43 16.23 45.96
C PHE A 1105 -9.57 14.70 45.98
N LYS A 1106 -10.78 14.17 45.80
CA LYS A 1106 -11.00 12.72 45.64
C LYS A 1106 -10.26 12.19 44.41
N ALA A 1107 -10.33 12.88 43.28
CA ALA A 1107 -9.61 12.54 42.06
C ALA A 1107 -8.09 12.51 42.29
N SER A 1108 -7.54 13.50 43.02
CA SER A 1108 -6.11 13.58 43.32
C SER A 1108 -5.60 12.49 44.27
N LYS A 1109 -6.50 11.87 45.04
CA LYS A 1109 -6.19 10.68 45.84
C LYS A 1109 -6.23 9.41 45.01
N ALA A 1110 -7.18 9.34 44.08
CA ALA A 1110 -7.32 8.22 43.15
C ALA A 1110 -6.14 8.16 42.17
N ASP A 1111 -5.74 9.30 41.60
CA ASP A 1111 -4.54 9.44 40.79
C ASP A 1111 -3.72 10.67 41.22
N PRO A 1112 -2.72 10.49 42.10
CA PRO A 1112 -1.87 11.57 42.56
C PRO A 1112 -0.82 12.01 41.54
N PHE A 1113 -0.70 11.32 40.39
CA PHE A 1113 0.31 11.57 39.36
C PHE A 1113 -0.25 12.23 38.09
N ASP A 1114 -1.54 12.57 38.06
CA ASP A 1114 -2.12 13.37 36.98
C ASP A 1114 -1.96 14.87 37.26
N GLY A 1115 -1.09 15.53 36.49
CA GLY A 1115 -0.82 16.97 36.59
C GLY A 1115 -2.05 17.84 36.35
N ASN A 1116 -3.01 17.40 35.51
CA ASN A 1116 -4.22 18.16 35.21
C ASN A 1116 -5.19 18.22 36.39
N ILE A 1117 -5.24 17.17 37.20
CA ILE A 1117 -6.04 17.16 38.44
C ILE A 1117 -5.47 18.19 39.43
N TRP A 1118 -4.15 18.24 39.59
CA TRP A 1118 -3.49 19.24 40.45
C TRP A 1118 -3.65 20.65 39.89
N LEU A 1119 -3.63 20.82 38.58
CA LEU A 1119 -3.91 22.10 37.95
C LEU A 1119 -5.36 22.54 38.19
N ASN A 1120 -6.33 21.64 38.14
CA ASN A 1120 -7.72 21.92 38.50
C ASN A 1120 -7.88 22.27 39.99
N MET A 1121 -7.13 21.61 40.88
CA MET A 1121 -7.03 21.98 42.29
C MET A 1121 -6.46 23.40 42.48
N ALA A 1122 -5.48 23.80 41.67
CA ALA A 1122 -4.96 25.17 41.66
C ALA A 1122 -6.03 26.17 41.19
N ARG A 1123 -6.71 25.87 40.08
CA ARG A 1123 -7.78 26.70 39.50
C ARG A 1123 -8.93 26.95 40.48
N VAL A 1124 -9.42 25.91 41.16
CA VAL A 1124 -10.49 26.05 42.15
C VAL A 1124 -10.04 26.81 43.40
N SER A 1125 -8.77 26.66 43.79
CA SER A 1125 -8.19 27.39 44.93
C SER A 1125 -8.10 28.89 44.65
N VAL A 1126 -7.80 29.31 43.42
CA VAL A 1126 -7.87 30.71 43.00
C VAL A 1126 -9.29 31.25 43.15
N LYS A 1127 -10.31 30.51 42.67
CA LYS A 1127 -11.73 30.92 42.78
C LYS A 1127 -12.21 31.02 44.23
N LEU A 1128 -11.67 30.19 45.13
CA LEU A 1128 -11.95 30.22 46.56
C LEU A 1128 -11.09 31.23 47.35
N GLY A 1129 -10.25 32.03 46.68
CA GLY A 1129 -9.39 33.03 47.33
C GLY A 1129 -8.20 32.45 48.12
N ARG A 1130 -7.86 31.17 47.93
CA ARG A 1130 -6.80 30.47 48.66
C ARG A 1130 -5.49 30.51 47.88
N LYS A 1131 -4.77 31.63 48.01
CA LYS A 1131 -3.54 31.90 47.23
C LYS A 1131 -2.41 30.89 47.49
N ASP A 1132 -2.20 30.50 48.74
CA ASP A 1132 -1.12 29.56 49.10
C ASP A 1132 -1.40 28.14 48.58
N ASP A 1133 -2.66 27.70 48.68
CA ASP A 1133 -3.13 26.42 48.10
C ASP A 1133 -2.97 26.43 46.58
N ALA A 1134 -3.39 27.51 45.91
CA ALA A 1134 -3.29 27.66 44.46
C ALA A 1134 -1.84 27.55 43.97
N LYS A 1135 -0.91 28.26 44.61
CA LYS A 1135 0.51 28.17 44.31
C LYS A 1135 1.06 26.77 44.55
N THR A 1136 0.75 26.17 45.69
CA THR A 1136 1.22 24.82 46.05
C THR A 1136 0.76 23.77 45.03
N PHE A 1137 -0.50 23.82 44.62
CA PHE A 1137 -1.03 22.89 43.62
C PHE A 1137 -0.52 23.17 42.21
N ALA A 1138 -0.33 24.43 41.83
CA ALA A 1138 0.27 24.81 40.54
C ALA A 1138 1.73 24.34 40.43
N ASP A 1139 2.54 24.54 41.48
CA ASP A 1139 3.92 24.06 41.55
C ASP A 1139 3.96 22.53 41.46
N ARG A 1140 3.02 21.84 42.12
CA ARG A 1140 2.89 20.39 42.05
C ARG A 1140 2.49 19.90 40.66
N ALA A 1141 1.53 20.55 40.01
CA ALA A 1141 1.13 20.26 38.64
C ALA A 1141 2.31 20.41 37.68
N ALA A 1142 3.06 21.51 37.78
CA ALA A 1142 4.26 21.77 36.97
C ALA A 1142 5.42 20.79 37.23
N LYS A 1143 5.52 20.25 38.45
CA LYS A 1143 6.50 19.22 38.80
C LYS A 1143 6.16 17.86 38.20
N ILE A 1144 4.86 17.56 38.08
CA ILE A 1144 4.34 16.31 37.51
C ILE A 1144 4.37 16.38 35.98
N ASP A 1145 3.88 17.47 35.41
CA ASP A 1145 3.90 17.76 33.98
C ASP A 1145 4.49 19.17 33.72
N PRO A 1146 5.75 19.25 33.27
CA PRO A 1146 6.41 20.53 32.97
C PRO A 1146 5.69 21.39 31.93
N ALA A 1147 4.86 20.82 31.05
CA ALA A 1147 4.08 21.59 30.08
C ALA A 1147 3.04 22.50 30.75
N LEU A 1148 2.57 22.13 31.94
CA LEU A 1148 1.59 22.90 32.70
C LEU A 1148 2.21 24.10 33.43
N LYS A 1149 3.54 24.23 33.45
CA LYS A 1149 4.25 25.29 34.18
C LYS A 1149 3.78 26.69 33.81
N SER A 1150 3.64 26.99 32.51
CA SER A 1150 3.20 28.34 32.09
C SER A 1150 1.79 28.67 32.57
N LEU A 1151 0.91 27.68 32.66
CA LEU A 1151 -0.48 27.87 33.11
C LEU A 1151 -0.55 27.90 34.64
N GLY A 1152 0.24 27.07 35.32
CA GLY A 1152 0.42 27.09 36.77
C GLY A 1152 0.98 28.43 37.26
N ASP A 1153 2.03 28.95 36.62
CA ASP A 1153 2.64 30.25 36.93
C ASP A 1153 1.64 31.40 36.76
N LYS A 1154 0.70 31.30 35.80
CA LYS A 1154 -0.39 32.28 35.63
C LYS A 1154 -1.44 32.19 36.72
N LEU A 1155 -1.73 31.00 37.24
CA LEU A 1155 -2.71 30.80 38.32
C LEU A 1155 -2.13 31.13 39.71
N ALA A 1156 -0.81 31.01 39.86
CA ALA A 1156 -0.10 31.35 41.09
C ALA A 1156 0.14 32.87 41.25
N LYS A 1157 0.05 33.64 40.14
CA LYS A 1157 0.07 35.10 40.13
C LYS A 1157 -1.35 35.64 40.33
#